data_AF-A0A942Z8Q0-F1
#
_entry.id   AF-A0A942Z8Q0-F1
#
_cell.length_a   1.000
_cell.length_b   1.000
_cell.length_c   1.000
_cell.angle_alpha   90.00
_cell.angle_beta   90.00
_cell.angle_gamma   90.00
#
_symmetry.space_group_name_H-M   'P 1'
#
loop_
_entity.id
_entity.type
_entity.pdbx_description
1 polymer ?
#
loop_
_entity_poly.entity_id
_entity_poly.type
_entity_poly.pdbx_seq_one_letter_code
_entity_poly.pdbx_strand_id
1 'polypeptide(L)'
;MDFQPEEFEEILNIFRGETEEIIQKMNNNLLQLETNPNKEELLVYLFRDAHSLKGAARMIGFNNIQRLAHKAEDVLGLAKENKIEINREISDALYQVTDLLNELIQESVKIKKEYYTDDIQKLIDHIDELIKKYEPTSEIAAKEEKKIKTSLSKKAKEFKKNILTINALISEAFLLLINIGKEGGESYIETFYYLLKQLSEKFEQTDYFDIKNEINNLEEKLNFVVQNSNILTEEEQKEIDGKLTNIVNSLNKIYEEFSIEKFDYKKAVEEKIKQETEIESSQDNPINKENESVIKDFIEKVDFVKEGFNKLENNLSQIPALNDALDIIIELSKNKEAIDISHKIEEILEVVKNSNTLPEKEIITILKQSLNSVEKMTLEEKEDTEDISLVLQRLDIIKQMLDLNSSINPLTNLSTTLDESSLPVKKAQDFFNSFETTSIRTLRVDSKKLDRLVNQMGELIIGRIKHKKNISELEKILQDLVEWRNFNHKSQSFIKYYDRKYLNTTEKIDYTTLSLFSKQIFSIFQENSAKIVKLNNRILNLQKSIDEEDTKQNLIITQLEGMIKNIRVLPLATIFHMFPRMIRDISKDTGKDIELLISGSETSADKKVIEEIKAPLMHIIRNSIDHGIETPQERIAAGKSPKGKIYLIAKSLQNKIIIEIHDDGRGIDLKKIVNRALEKNLITQKEADYLSAEQIMNIIFWPGFSTEQVVTEISGRGVGLDIVQTKINQLNGTVKVFSVPKQGTKITIELPISMSTLKAFIVESSKQLFAMPMTSIKTVMWVNKKDVYFRNDTKSMIIDGKTVNIFYLSELMGLPATDFSKTEKHTVVLIEIENSLMGLIVDKILGDQDILQKKLEPPIMKLKHISGITTLANGEVCLILNLTDLYKSTYTPVEKPLMAVPKYQINTKPNKEYKILIVDDSMTTRELLKNILVHWGYSFEMVNNPREAFEKLYKEDFDLILSDMEMPEMDGGMFVKELKSHQKFKNIPVIIISSYDTENLAKDMPDVDAFIKKSNFNQDYLLDTIEKLLKYD
;
A
#
# COMPACT_ATOMS: atom_id res chain seq x y z
N MET A 1 19.71 -2.63 -20.04
CA MET A 1 18.28 -2.40 -20.33
C MET A 1 18.01 -0.96 -19.96
N ASP A 2 17.70 -0.11 -20.93
CA ASP A 2 17.41 1.31 -20.66
C ASP A 2 15.97 1.45 -20.20
N PHE A 3 15.76 1.27 -18.91
CA PHE A 3 14.50 1.60 -18.26
C PHE A 3 14.48 3.10 -17.97
N GLN A 4 13.33 3.73 -18.12
CA GLN A 4 13.14 5.07 -17.55
C GLN A 4 13.40 4.99 -16.02
N PRO A 5 13.95 6.03 -15.37
CA PRO A 5 14.29 5.99 -13.93
C PRO A 5 13.13 5.52 -13.04
N GLU A 6 11.90 5.82 -13.45
CA GLU A 6 10.65 5.43 -12.78
C GLU A 6 10.25 3.97 -13.02
N GLU A 7 10.52 3.42 -14.22
CA GLU A 7 10.27 2.01 -14.56
C GLU A 7 11.27 1.09 -13.86
N PHE A 8 12.51 1.54 -13.69
CA PHE A 8 13.55 0.79 -12.99
C PHE A 8 13.23 0.63 -11.50
N GLU A 9 12.68 1.65 -10.85
CA GLU A 9 12.22 1.54 -9.45
C GLU A 9 11.08 0.54 -9.27
N GLU A 10 10.10 0.51 -10.18
CA GLU A 10 8.99 -0.44 -10.09
C GLU A 10 9.51 -1.89 -10.25
N ILE A 11 10.42 -2.09 -11.19
CA ILE A 11 11.08 -3.37 -11.43
C ILE A 11 11.94 -3.79 -10.22
N LEU A 12 12.68 -2.87 -9.58
CA LEU A 12 13.46 -3.15 -8.37
C LEU A 12 12.57 -3.54 -7.18
N ASN A 13 11.40 -2.90 -7.03
CA ASN A 13 10.45 -3.24 -5.98
C ASN A 13 9.80 -4.62 -6.21
N ILE A 14 9.49 -4.98 -7.46
CA ILE A 14 9.02 -6.32 -7.82
C ILE A 14 10.11 -7.36 -7.55
N PHE A 15 11.34 -7.08 -8.00
CA PHE A 15 12.50 -7.93 -7.76
C PHE A 15 12.74 -8.17 -6.26
N ARG A 16 12.66 -7.12 -5.43
CA ARG A 16 12.77 -7.23 -3.97
C ARG A 16 11.70 -8.16 -3.39
N GLY A 17 10.44 -7.94 -3.71
CA GLY A 17 9.33 -8.75 -3.16
C GLY A 17 9.41 -10.22 -3.58
N GLU A 18 9.73 -10.49 -4.85
CA GLU A 18 9.87 -11.86 -5.36
C GLU A 18 11.05 -12.58 -4.71
N THR A 19 12.20 -11.91 -4.60
CA THR A 19 13.41 -12.52 -4.01
C THR A 19 13.32 -12.69 -2.50
N GLU A 20 12.68 -11.78 -1.75
CA GLU A 20 12.38 -11.96 -0.32
C GLU A 20 11.51 -13.21 -0.08
N GLU A 21 10.49 -13.43 -0.90
CA GLU A 21 9.63 -14.62 -0.79
C GLU A 21 10.42 -15.91 -1.10
N ILE A 22 11.31 -15.88 -2.10
CA ILE A 22 12.17 -17.01 -2.45
C ILE A 22 13.16 -17.31 -1.31
N ILE A 23 13.81 -16.28 -0.74
CA ILE A 23 14.76 -16.46 0.37
C ILE A 23 14.05 -17.02 1.62
N GLN A 24 12.84 -16.55 1.95
CA GLN A 24 12.07 -17.12 3.05
C GLN A 24 11.71 -18.58 2.83
N LYS A 25 11.37 -18.98 1.59
CA LYS A 25 11.14 -20.39 1.24
C LYS A 25 12.42 -21.21 1.36
N MET A 26 13.54 -20.70 0.87
CA MET A 26 14.85 -21.36 0.99
C MET A 26 15.21 -21.58 2.47
N ASN A 27 15.07 -20.57 3.33
CA ASN A 27 15.34 -20.69 4.77
C ASN A 27 14.47 -21.75 5.46
N ASN A 28 13.17 -21.78 5.16
CA ASN A 28 12.24 -22.78 5.70
C ASN A 28 12.57 -24.20 5.21
N ASN A 29 12.94 -24.34 3.94
CA ASN A 29 13.27 -25.64 3.35
C ASN A 29 14.65 -26.14 3.80
N LEU A 30 15.64 -25.26 3.98
CA LEU A 30 16.93 -25.58 4.60
C LEU A 30 16.75 -26.09 6.04
N LEU A 31 15.85 -25.47 6.81
CA LEU A 31 15.58 -25.89 8.21
C LEU A 31 14.94 -27.29 8.27
N GLN A 32 14.07 -27.59 7.30
CA GLN A 32 13.49 -28.93 7.17
C GLN A 32 14.51 -29.96 6.67
N LEU A 33 15.49 -29.53 5.87
CA LEU A 33 16.59 -30.37 5.40
C LEU A 33 17.55 -30.72 6.56
N GLU A 34 17.82 -29.79 7.47
CA GLU A 34 18.64 -30.03 8.68
C GLU A 34 17.98 -31.05 9.62
N THR A 35 16.65 -31.00 9.74
CA THR A 35 15.89 -31.96 10.57
C THR A 35 15.63 -33.30 9.88
N ASN A 36 15.68 -33.37 8.54
CA ASN A 36 15.46 -34.59 7.75
C ASN A 36 16.32 -34.62 6.46
N PRO A 37 17.59 -35.06 6.53
CA PRO A 37 18.57 -34.95 5.43
C PRO A 37 18.24 -35.75 4.16
N ASN A 38 17.36 -36.76 4.23
CA ASN A 38 17.10 -37.72 3.14
C ASN A 38 15.84 -37.43 2.31
N LYS A 39 15.33 -36.21 2.32
CA LYS A 39 14.15 -35.84 1.50
C LYS A 39 14.58 -35.22 0.17
N GLU A 40 14.72 -36.06 -0.86
CA GLU A 40 15.05 -35.64 -2.24
C GLU A 40 14.11 -34.54 -2.77
N GLU A 41 12.84 -34.55 -2.37
CA GLU A 41 11.86 -33.52 -2.72
C GLU A 41 12.30 -32.11 -2.27
N LEU A 42 12.88 -31.96 -1.07
CA LEU A 42 13.33 -30.68 -0.54
C LEU A 42 14.53 -30.12 -1.31
N LEU A 43 15.45 -30.99 -1.75
CA LEU A 43 16.59 -30.58 -2.59
C LEU A 43 16.13 -30.07 -3.96
N VAL A 44 15.08 -30.67 -4.55
CA VAL A 44 14.49 -30.21 -5.81
C VAL A 44 13.86 -28.83 -5.65
N TYR A 45 13.16 -28.58 -4.53
CA TYR A 45 12.59 -27.26 -4.25
C TYR A 45 13.67 -26.21 -4.02
N LEU A 46 14.67 -26.50 -3.19
CA LEU A 46 15.80 -25.59 -2.93
C LEU A 46 16.59 -25.25 -4.20
N PHE A 47 16.87 -26.25 -5.03
CA PHE A 47 17.54 -26.05 -6.32
C PHE A 47 16.73 -25.12 -7.25
N ARG A 48 15.41 -25.32 -7.30
CA ARG A 48 14.52 -24.48 -8.11
C ARG A 48 14.47 -23.04 -7.58
N ASP A 49 14.41 -22.87 -6.28
CA ASP A 49 14.38 -21.56 -5.63
C ASP A 49 15.69 -20.79 -5.90
N ALA A 50 16.85 -21.45 -5.79
CA ALA A 50 18.15 -20.87 -6.16
C ALA A 50 18.23 -20.50 -7.65
N HIS A 51 17.73 -21.37 -8.54
CA HIS A 51 17.67 -21.12 -9.99
C HIS A 51 16.78 -19.92 -10.35
N SER A 52 15.63 -19.79 -9.69
CA SER A 52 14.72 -18.65 -9.83
C SER A 52 15.36 -17.35 -9.34
N LEU A 53 16.10 -17.37 -8.22
CA LEU A 53 16.81 -16.21 -7.69
C LEU A 53 17.95 -15.77 -8.64
N LYS A 54 18.70 -16.71 -9.21
CA LYS A 54 19.68 -16.45 -10.27
C LYS A 54 19.05 -15.79 -11.50
N GLY A 55 17.89 -16.29 -11.93
CA GLY A 55 17.13 -15.74 -13.07
C GLY A 55 16.64 -14.31 -12.83
N ALA A 56 16.10 -14.05 -11.64
CA ALA A 56 15.64 -12.73 -11.24
C ALA A 56 16.81 -11.72 -11.20
N ALA A 57 17.95 -12.09 -10.59
CA ALA A 57 19.12 -11.23 -10.50
C ALA A 57 19.72 -10.89 -11.88
N ARG A 58 19.75 -11.88 -12.78
CA ARG A 58 20.19 -11.69 -14.17
C ARG A 58 19.29 -10.74 -14.96
N MET A 59 17.98 -10.75 -14.71
CA MET A 59 17.02 -9.89 -15.38
C MET A 59 17.22 -8.41 -15.04
N ILE A 60 17.64 -8.13 -13.79
CA ILE A 60 17.94 -6.77 -13.31
C ILE A 60 19.36 -6.33 -13.69
N GLY A 61 20.28 -7.28 -13.89
CA GLY A 61 21.70 -7.00 -14.14
C GLY A 61 22.53 -6.91 -12.85
N PHE A 62 22.05 -7.50 -11.75
CA PHE A 62 22.80 -7.62 -10.50
C PHE A 62 23.68 -8.87 -10.54
N ASN A 63 24.92 -8.70 -11.00
CA ASN A 63 25.84 -9.78 -11.33
C ASN A 63 26.39 -10.49 -10.09
N ASN A 64 26.63 -9.80 -8.99
CA ASN A 64 27.13 -10.37 -7.74
C ASN A 64 26.04 -11.19 -7.04
N ILE A 65 24.81 -10.70 -7.01
CA ILE A 65 23.65 -11.46 -6.51
C ILE A 65 23.45 -12.71 -7.37
N GLN A 66 23.56 -12.58 -8.70
CA GLN A 66 23.51 -13.72 -9.62
C GLN A 66 24.64 -14.73 -9.34
N ARG A 67 25.88 -14.29 -9.13
CA ARG A 67 27.04 -15.16 -8.85
C ARG A 67 26.85 -15.96 -7.57
N LEU A 68 26.36 -15.32 -6.52
CA LEU A 68 26.14 -15.98 -5.23
C LEU A 68 24.97 -16.98 -5.29
N ALA A 69 23.87 -16.61 -5.97
CA ALA A 69 22.74 -17.50 -6.23
C ALA A 69 23.15 -18.72 -7.08
N HIS A 70 24.01 -18.51 -8.08
CA HIS A 70 24.54 -19.58 -8.91
C HIS A 70 25.37 -20.58 -8.09
N LYS A 71 26.17 -20.11 -7.13
CA LYS A 71 26.93 -21.01 -6.25
C LYS A 71 26.05 -21.82 -5.30
N ALA A 72 24.97 -21.24 -4.77
CA ALA A 72 23.98 -22.03 -4.04
C ALA A 72 23.33 -23.10 -4.93
N GLU A 73 22.98 -22.74 -6.17
CA GLU A 73 22.42 -23.67 -7.16
C GLU A 73 23.39 -24.81 -7.50
N ASP A 74 24.69 -24.53 -7.64
CA ASP A 74 25.72 -25.55 -7.93
C ASP A 74 25.81 -26.60 -6.80
N VAL A 75 25.89 -26.15 -5.54
CA VAL A 75 25.94 -27.05 -4.37
C VAL A 75 24.67 -27.90 -4.28
N LEU A 76 23.50 -27.27 -4.43
CA LEU A 76 22.21 -27.95 -4.38
C LEU A 76 22.01 -28.90 -5.57
N GLY A 77 22.59 -28.58 -6.73
CA GLY A 77 22.61 -29.42 -7.92
C GLY A 77 23.45 -30.68 -7.71
N LEU A 78 24.64 -30.55 -7.15
CA LEU A 78 25.48 -31.70 -6.78
C LEU A 78 24.81 -32.58 -5.72
N ALA A 79 24.11 -31.98 -4.76
CA ALA A 79 23.35 -32.74 -3.77
C ALA A 79 22.15 -33.48 -4.37
N LYS A 80 21.42 -32.83 -5.29
CA LYS A 80 20.33 -33.45 -6.04
C LYS A 80 20.80 -34.62 -6.92
N GLU A 81 22.00 -34.55 -7.46
CA GLU A 81 22.61 -35.63 -8.24
C GLU A 81 23.19 -36.75 -7.37
N ASN A 82 22.97 -36.71 -6.05
CA ASN A 82 23.56 -37.63 -5.06
C ASN A 82 25.10 -37.64 -5.11
N LYS A 83 25.71 -36.54 -5.57
CA LYS A 83 27.16 -36.35 -5.59
C LYS A 83 27.67 -35.65 -4.34
N ILE A 84 26.85 -35.00 -3.53
CA ILE A 84 27.28 -34.43 -2.25
C ILE A 84 26.15 -34.64 -1.23
N GLU A 85 26.46 -35.09 -0.03
CA GLU A 85 25.47 -35.15 1.05
C GLU A 85 25.45 -33.82 1.81
N ILE A 86 24.27 -33.20 1.97
CA ILE A 86 24.15 -31.94 2.70
C ILE A 86 24.33 -32.21 4.19
N ASN A 87 25.52 -31.90 4.68
CA ASN A 87 25.87 -31.97 6.10
C ASN A 87 25.74 -30.58 6.76
N ARG A 88 25.98 -30.52 8.08
CA ARG A 88 25.88 -29.28 8.85
C ARG A 88 26.78 -28.16 8.33
N GLU A 89 28.03 -28.46 7.92
CA GLU A 89 28.95 -27.44 7.37
C GLU A 89 28.43 -26.84 6.06
N ILE A 90 27.83 -27.66 5.18
CA ILE A 90 27.24 -27.20 3.92
C ILE A 90 25.94 -26.43 4.18
N SER A 91 25.12 -26.88 5.14
CA SER A 91 23.89 -26.18 5.53
C SER A 91 24.21 -24.80 6.12
N ASP A 92 25.21 -24.70 6.99
CA ASP A 92 25.67 -23.43 7.56
C ASP A 92 26.16 -22.47 6.46
N ALA A 93 26.88 -22.98 5.46
CA ALA A 93 27.31 -22.19 4.31
C ALA A 93 26.12 -21.73 3.45
N LEU A 94 25.11 -22.57 3.24
CA LEU A 94 23.89 -22.19 2.51
C LEU A 94 23.05 -21.15 3.27
N TYR A 95 23.02 -21.20 4.61
CA TYR A 95 22.39 -20.15 5.43
C TYR A 95 23.13 -18.81 5.33
N GLN A 96 24.47 -18.83 5.34
CA GLN A 96 25.27 -17.63 5.12
C GLN A 96 25.01 -17.04 3.72
N VAL A 97 24.78 -17.89 2.71
CA VAL A 97 24.40 -17.43 1.36
C VAL A 97 23.04 -16.74 1.38
N THR A 98 22.02 -17.32 2.02
CA THR A 98 20.69 -16.70 2.08
C THR A 98 20.68 -15.39 2.85
N ASP A 99 21.46 -15.28 3.93
CA ASP A 99 21.57 -14.07 4.73
C ASP A 99 22.28 -12.95 3.94
N LEU A 100 23.41 -13.28 3.29
CA LEU A 100 24.14 -12.32 2.47
C LEU A 100 23.33 -11.92 1.24
N LEU A 101 22.61 -12.84 0.59
CA LEU A 101 21.70 -12.51 -0.52
C LEU A 101 20.62 -11.51 -0.07
N ASN A 102 20.03 -11.71 1.11
CA ASN A 102 19.03 -10.79 1.64
C ASN A 102 19.63 -9.39 1.87
N GLU A 103 20.80 -9.29 2.50
CA GLU A 103 21.50 -8.01 2.69
C GLU A 103 21.81 -7.31 1.36
N LEU A 104 22.40 -8.04 0.40
CA LEU A 104 22.73 -7.51 -0.93
C LEU A 104 21.49 -6.99 -1.64
N ILE A 105 20.35 -7.69 -1.56
CA ILE A 105 19.10 -7.28 -2.20
C ILE A 105 18.54 -6.02 -1.53
N GLN A 106 18.49 -5.95 -0.20
CA GLN A 106 17.98 -4.77 0.51
C GLN A 106 18.78 -3.51 0.19
N GLU A 107 20.11 -3.59 0.30
CA GLU A 107 20.96 -2.43 0.06
C GLU A 107 21.01 -2.06 -1.43
N SER A 108 21.00 -3.05 -2.35
CA SER A 108 20.97 -2.76 -3.79
C SER A 108 19.70 -2.04 -4.24
N VAL A 109 18.55 -2.40 -3.64
CA VAL A 109 17.26 -1.74 -3.92
C VAL A 109 17.24 -0.33 -3.34
N LYS A 110 17.80 -0.14 -2.14
CA LYS A 110 17.87 1.16 -1.46
C LYS A 110 18.77 2.17 -2.18
N ILE A 111 19.91 1.73 -2.70
CA ILE A 111 20.83 2.58 -3.48
C ILE A 111 20.50 2.62 -4.97
N LYS A 112 19.49 1.85 -5.41
CA LYS A 112 19.05 1.69 -6.82
C LYS A 112 20.18 1.28 -7.77
N LYS A 113 21.20 0.60 -7.26
CA LYS A 113 22.40 0.11 -7.96
C LYS A 113 22.88 -1.14 -7.24
N GLU A 114 23.69 -1.96 -7.89
CA GLU A 114 24.26 -3.14 -7.25
C GLU A 114 25.16 -2.74 -6.07
N TYR A 115 24.90 -3.32 -4.89
CA TYR A 115 25.71 -3.16 -3.68
C TYR A 115 26.90 -4.14 -3.70
N TYR A 116 28.07 -3.67 -3.27
CA TYR A 116 29.32 -4.43 -3.29
C TYR A 116 29.84 -4.66 -1.88
N THR A 117 30.23 -5.90 -1.58
CA THR A 117 30.94 -6.28 -0.35
C THR A 117 32.01 -7.32 -0.66
N ASP A 118 33.12 -7.26 0.07
CA ASP A 118 34.23 -8.22 -0.02
C ASP A 118 33.84 -9.62 0.48
N ASP A 119 32.73 -9.74 1.21
CA ASP A 119 32.28 -11.01 1.80
C ASP A 119 31.70 -11.98 0.76
N ILE A 120 31.33 -11.48 -0.43
CA ILE A 120 30.83 -12.33 -1.54
C ILE A 120 31.92 -13.30 -2.00
N GLN A 121 33.14 -12.80 -2.23
CA GLN A 121 34.22 -13.66 -2.73
C GLN A 121 34.68 -14.65 -1.67
N LYS A 122 34.76 -14.23 -0.40
CA LYS A 122 35.11 -15.11 0.72
C LYS A 122 34.12 -16.28 0.85
N LEU A 123 32.83 -16.01 0.73
CA LEU A 123 31.80 -17.04 0.85
C LEU A 123 31.79 -17.99 -0.36
N ILE A 124 32.02 -17.46 -1.57
CA ILE A 124 32.18 -18.27 -2.78
C ILE A 124 33.39 -19.20 -2.65
N ASP A 125 34.54 -18.69 -2.21
CA ASP A 125 35.76 -19.48 -2.02
C ASP A 125 35.54 -20.57 -0.96
N HIS A 126 34.85 -20.24 0.14
CA HIS A 126 34.50 -21.20 1.19
C HIS A 126 33.60 -22.33 0.67
N ILE A 127 32.59 -22.01 -0.15
CA ILE A 127 31.71 -23.01 -0.77
C ILE A 127 32.49 -23.91 -1.74
N ASP A 128 33.39 -23.33 -2.56
CA ASP A 128 34.21 -24.11 -3.49
C ASP A 128 35.18 -25.05 -2.75
N GLU A 129 35.68 -24.66 -1.57
CA GLU A 129 36.45 -25.55 -0.69
C GLU A 129 35.57 -26.69 -0.13
N LEU A 130 34.34 -26.41 0.30
CA LEU A 130 33.41 -27.42 0.81
C LEU A 130 32.99 -28.42 -0.27
N ILE A 131 32.72 -27.95 -1.49
CA ILE A 131 32.43 -28.82 -2.65
C ILE A 131 33.60 -29.79 -2.88
N LYS A 132 34.83 -29.27 -2.95
CA LYS A 132 36.04 -30.10 -3.13
C LYS A 132 36.27 -31.09 -1.99
N LYS A 133 35.87 -30.74 -0.75
CA LYS A 133 36.03 -31.58 0.44
C LYS A 133 35.04 -32.75 0.47
N TYR A 134 33.82 -32.56 -0.04
CA TYR A 134 32.71 -33.52 0.11
C TYR A 134 32.24 -34.21 -1.19
N GLU A 135 32.80 -33.87 -2.34
CA GLU A 135 32.55 -34.61 -3.59
C GLU A 135 33.23 -36.02 -3.55
N PRO A 136 32.49 -37.12 -3.81
CA PRO A 136 33.00 -38.47 -3.74
C PRO A 136 33.96 -38.71 -4.90
N THR A 137 35.17 -39.12 -4.55
CA THR A 137 36.20 -39.57 -5.49
C THR A 137 35.79 -40.93 -6.06
N SER A 138 34.99 -40.94 -7.13
CA SER A 138 34.71 -42.14 -7.93
C SER A 138 35.25 -41.98 -9.36
N GLU A 139 36.51 -42.39 -9.54
CA GLU A 139 37.20 -43.07 -10.67
C GLU A 139 36.79 -42.92 -12.16
N ILE A 140 35.87 -42.04 -12.58
CA ILE A 140 35.51 -41.88 -14.00
C ILE A 140 36.19 -40.65 -14.66
N ALA A 141 36.75 -39.72 -13.88
CA ALA A 141 37.40 -38.50 -14.39
C ALA A 141 38.84 -38.69 -14.92
N ALA A 142 39.40 -39.91 -14.91
CA ALA A 142 40.79 -40.15 -15.36
C ALA A 142 40.99 -40.20 -16.89
N LYS A 143 39.92 -40.02 -17.70
CA LYS A 143 40.01 -40.05 -19.17
C LYS A 143 39.90 -38.69 -19.86
N GLU A 144 39.52 -37.62 -19.17
CA GLU A 144 39.41 -36.28 -19.78
C GLU A 144 40.57 -35.34 -19.45
N GLU A 145 41.30 -35.57 -18.35
CA GLU A 145 42.44 -34.75 -17.95
C GLU A 145 43.68 -34.84 -18.88
N LYS A 146 43.72 -35.80 -19.80
CA LYS A 146 44.79 -35.90 -20.82
C LYS A 146 44.49 -35.20 -22.15
N LYS A 147 43.29 -34.64 -22.35
CA LYS A 147 42.96 -33.84 -23.56
C LYS A 147 43.09 -32.33 -23.35
N ILE A 148 43.00 -31.84 -22.12
CA ILE A 148 43.00 -30.41 -21.81
C ILE A 148 44.42 -29.81 -21.75
N LYS A 149 45.44 -30.60 -21.38
CA LYS A 149 46.84 -30.12 -21.30
C LYS A 149 47.54 -29.91 -22.65
N THR A 150 46.87 -30.16 -23.78
CA THR A 150 47.45 -29.97 -25.13
C THR A 150 46.82 -28.82 -25.94
N SER A 151 45.77 -28.15 -25.45
CA SER A 151 45.19 -26.97 -26.12
C SER A 151 45.69 -25.63 -25.55
N LEU A 152 46.28 -25.62 -24.36
CA LEU A 152 46.73 -24.41 -23.66
C LEU A 152 48.06 -23.81 -24.19
N SER A 153 48.81 -24.50 -25.05
CA SER A 153 50.12 -23.99 -25.54
C SER A 153 50.07 -23.27 -26.89
N LYS A 154 48.95 -23.33 -27.62
CA LYS A 154 48.74 -22.55 -28.87
C LYS A 154 48.04 -21.21 -28.61
N LYS A 155 46.96 -21.20 -27.82
CA LYS A 155 46.18 -19.98 -27.49
C LYS A 155 46.99 -18.92 -26.74
N ALA A 156 47.86 -19.31 -25.80
CA ALA A 156 48.72 -18.37 -25.06
C ALA A 156 49.81 -17.70 -25.93
N LYS A 157 50.25 -18.37 -27.01
CA LYS A 157 51.24 -17.81 -27.95
C LYS A 157 50.63 -16.78 -28.90
N GLU A 158 49.37 -16.96 -29.26
CA GLU A 158 48.64 -16.06 -30.16
C GLU A 158 48.20 -14.79 -29.43
N PHE A 159 47.73 -14.91 -28.18
CA PHE A 159 47.43 -13.75 -27.32
C PHE A 159 48.67 -12.89 -27.09
N LYS A 160 49.82 -13.48 -26.72
CA LYS A 160 51.10 -12.74 -26.56
C LYS A 160 51.53 -11.96 -27.81
N LYS A 161 51.16 -12.41 -29.02
CA LYS A 161 51.47 -11.71 -30.26
C LYS A 161 50.56 -10.48 -30.48
N ASN A 162 49.33 -10.51 -29.97
CA ASN A 162 48.33 -9.46 -30.16
C ASN A 162 48.33 -8.39 -29.05
N ILE A 163 49.02 -8.61 -27.92
CA ILE A 163 49.05 -7.67 -26.77
C ILE A 163 49.48 -6.27 -27.15
N LEU A 164 50.55 -6.13 -27.95
CA LEU A 164 51.03 -4.80 -28.37
C LEU A 164 49.98 -4.06 -29.21
N THR A 165 49.27 -4.78 -30.09
CA THR A 165 48.21 -4.22 -30.92
C THR A 165 46.97 -3.86 -30.08
N ILE A 166 46.58 -4.71 -29.14
CA ILE A 166 45.46 -4.46 -28.22
C ILE A 166 45.74 -3.22 -27.37
N ASN A 167 46.93 -3.12 -26.77
CA ASN A 167 47.34 -1.96 -25.98
C ASN A 167 47.39 -0.68 -26.83
N ALA A 168 47.83 -0.78 -28.09
CA ALA A 168 47.86 0.35 -29.01
C ALA A 168 46.45 0.85 -29.37
N LEU A 169 45.53 -0.06 -29.70
CA LEU A 169 44.13 0.26 -30.01
C LEU A 169 43.47 0.92 -28.80
N ILE A 170 43.64 0.38 -27.59
CA ILE A 170 43.05 0.97 -26.38
C ILE A 170 43.62 2.37 -26.11
N SER A 171 44.92 2.58 -26.28
CA SER A 171 45.52 3.91 -26.12
C SER A 171 44.96 4.92 -27.13
N GLU A 172 44.75 4.49 -28.37
CA GLU A 172 44.19 5.31 -29.45
C GLU A 172 42.69 5.59 -29.22
N ALA A 173 41.95 4.66 -28.62
CA ALA A 173 40.59 4.92 -28.15
C ALA A 173 40.57 6.06 -27.12
N PHE A 174 41.40 6.00 -26.08
CA PHE A 174 41.46 7.08 -25.09
C PHE A 174 41.86 8.43 -25.70
N LEU A 175 42.76 8.45 -26.68
CA LEU A 175 43.13 9.69 -27.39
C LEU A 175 41.96 10.26 -28.21
N LEU A 176 41.24 9.42 -28.94
CA LEU A 176 40.06 9.85 -29.70
C LEU A 176 38.99 10.42 -28.76
N LEU A 177 38.78 9.79 -27.60
CA LEU A 177 37.83 10.29 -26.60
C LEU A 177 38.22 11.68 -26.06
N ILE A 178 39.52 11.91 -25.82
CA ILE A 178 40.04 13.23 -25.40
C ILE A 178 39.85 14.28 -26.51
N ASN A 179 40.06 13.90 -27.77
CA ASN A 179 39.96 14.82 -28.91
C ASN A 179 38.51 15.15 -29.29
N ILE A 180 37.57 14.21 -29.09
CA ILE A 180 36.13 14.46 -29.25
C ILE A 180 35.64 15.58 -28.31
N GLY A 181 36.16 15.64 -27.08
CA GLY A 181 35.82 16.68 -26.11
C GLY A 181 36.42 18.07 -26.40
N LYS A 182 37.40 18.18 -27.31
CA LYS A 182 38.11 19.44 -27.60
C LYS A 182 37.72 20.12 -28.90
N GLU A 183 37.48 19.37 -29.99
CA GLU A 183 37.35 19.96 -31.33
C GLU A 183 36.05 19.64 -32.07
N GLY A 184 35.09 18.93 -31.45
CA GLY A 184 33.76 18.71 -32.02
C GLY A 184 33.79 18.11 -33.44
N GLY A 185 34.04 16.80 -33.55
CA GLY A 185 34.19 16.14 -34.86
C GLY A 185 33.42 14.84 -35.01
N GLU A 186 32.42 14.84 -35.90
CA GLU A 186 31.73 13.65 -36.40
C GLU A 186 32.72 12.57 -36.92
N SER A 187 33.83 13.00 -37.51
CA SER A 187 34.91 12.13 -38.04
C SER A 187 35.57 11.25 -36.96
N TYR A 188 35.67 11.74 -35.71
CA TYR A 188 36.32 11.00 -34.64
C TYR A 188 35.43 9.90 -34.06
N ILE A 189 34.10 10.07 -34.07
CA ILE A 189 33.14 9.08 -33.58
C ILE A 189 33.09 7.87 -34.52
N GLU A 190 33.05 8.08 -35.84
CA GLU A 190 33.14 6.99 -36.82
C GLU A 190 34.47 6.23 -36.72
N THR A 191 35.57 6.97 -36.53
CA THR A 191 36.91 6.38 -36.32
C THR A 191 36.95 5.56 -35.03
N PHE A 192 36.34 6.05 -33.95
CA PHE A 192 36.25 5.38 -32.66
C PHE A 192 35.41 4.09 -32.73
N TYR A 193 34.29 4.13 -33.46
CA TYR A 193 33.47 2.95 -33.74
C TYR A 193 34.25 1.89 -34.53
N TYR A 194 34.99 2.29 -35.57
CA TYR A 194 35.82 1.36 -36.34
C TYR A 194 36.94 0.74 -35.49
N LEU A 195 37.55 1.51 -34.60
CA LEU A 195 38.58 1.04 -33.69
C LEU A 195 38.05 -0.03 -32.72
N LEU A 196 36.87 0.19 -32.13
CA LEU A 196 36.26 -0.81 -31.25
C LEU A 196 35.94 -2.12 -31.97
N LYS A 197 35.50 -2.04 -33.23
CA LYS A 197 35.29 -3.22 -34.06
C LYS A 197 36.58 -4.01 -34.27
N GLN A 198 37.70 -3.34 -34.52
CA GLN A 198 39.00 -4.00 -34.59
C GLN A 198 39.40 -4.63 -33.26
N LEU A 199 39.08 -3.98 -32.14
CA LEU A 199 39.32 -4.52 -30.81
C LEU A 199 38.47 -5.80 -30.59
N SER A 200 37.19 -5.76 -30.92
CA SER A 200 36.26 -6.89 -30.84
C SER A 200 36.75 -8.12 -31.63
N GLU A 201 37.22 -7.92 -32.86
CA GLU A 201 37.81 -8.98 -33.69
C GLU A 201 39.02 -9.66 -33.02
N LYS A 202 39.81 -8.93 -32.21
CA LYS A 202 40.95 -9.53 -31.47
C LYS A 202 40.50 -10.41 -30.31
N PHE A 203 39.31 -10.17 -29.77
CA PHE A 203 38.75 -10.95 -28.68
C PHE A 203 37.76 -12.02 -29.14
N GLU A 204 37.25 -11.99 -30.37
CA GLU A 204 36.19 -12.87 -30.88
C GLU A 204 36.46 -14.37 -30.65
N GLN A 205 37.71 -14.82 -30.84
CA GLN A 205 38.13 -16.22 -30.65
C GLN A 205 38.67 -16.55 -29.24
N THR A 206 38.59 -15.61 -28.30
CA THR A 206 39.06 -15.78 -26.91
C THR A 206 37.92 -16.14 -25.95
N ASP A 207 38.25 -16.79 -24.83
CA ASP A 207 37.26 -17.20 -23.81
C ASP A 207 37.00 -16.10 -22.74
N TYR A 208 37.43 -14.85 -23.02
CA TYR A 208 37.33 -13.71 -22.09
C TYR A 208 36.00 -12.95 -22.24
N PHE A 209 34.94 -13.51 -21.65
CA PHE A 209 33.58 -13.00 -21.79
C PHE A 209 33.36 -11.59 -21.22
N ASP A 210 34.04 -11.23 -20.13
CA ASP A 210 33.88 -9.91 -19.49
C ASP A 210 34.35 -8.78 -20.42
N ILE A 211 35.50 -8.97 -21.08
CA ILE A 211 36.04 -8.00 -22.03
C ILE A 211 35.16 -7.90 -23.28
N LYS A 212 34.66 -9.04 -23.78
CA LYS A 212 33.74 -9.06 -24.94
C LYS A 212 32.45 -8.31 -24.67
N ASN A 213 31.87 -8.49 -23.49
CA ASN A 213 30.63 -7.81 -23.13
C ASN A 213 30.82 -6.30 -23.04
N GLU A 214 31.92 -5.82 -22.46
CA GLU A 214 32.21 -4.38 -22.39
C GLU A 214 32.46 -3.76 -23.78
N ILE A 215 33.17 -4.47 -24.66
CA ILE A 215 33.40 -3.99 -26.05
C ILE A 215 32.07 -3.93 -26.82
N ASN A 216 31.23 -4.96 -26.73
CA ASN A 216 29.93 -4.98 -27.41
C ASN A 216 29.00 -3.88 -26.88
N ASN A 217 28.99 -3.63 -25.58
CA ASN A 217 28.21 -2.55 -24.97
C ASN A 217 28.67 -1.16 -25.47
N LEU A 218 29.98 -0.98 -25.68
CA LEU A 218 30.53 0.24 -26.26
C LEU A 218 30.15 0.37 -27.75
N GLU A 219 30.25 -0.70 -28.53
CA GLU A 219 29.86 -0.71 -29.95
C GLU A 219 28.38 -0.39 -30.16
N GLU A 220 27.48 -1.01 -29.38
CA GLU A 220 26.04 -0.75 -29.46
C GLU A 220 25.73 0.72 -29.14
N LYS A 221 26.36 1.27 -28.11
CA LYS A 221 26.16 2.65 -27.69
C LYS A 221 26.67 3.65 -28.73
N LEU A 222 27.85 3.42 -29.31
CA LEU A 222 28.37 4.29 -30.38
C LEU A 222 27.58 4.17 -31.66
N ASN A 223 27.13 2.97 -32.03
CA ASN A 223 26.27 2.80 -33.19
C ASN A 223 24.94 3.56 -33.00
N PHE A 224 24.38 3.57 -31.79
CA PHE A 224 23.23 4.40 -31.46
C PHE A 224 23.55 5.89 -31.59
N VAL A 225 24.69 6.36 -31.10
CA VAL A 225 25.10 7.77 -31.22
C VAL A 225 25.31 8.18 -32.68
N VAL A 226 26.02 7.37 -33.47
CA VAL A 226 26.25 7.60 -34.92
C VAL A 226 24.93 7.65 -35.70
N GLN A 227 23.94 6.81 -35.33
CA GLN A 227 22.66 6.75 -36.03
C GLN A 227 21.70 7.90 -35.69
N ASN A 228 21.83 8.52 -34.50
CA ASN A 228 20.81 9.44 -33.99
C ASN A 228 21.26 10.89 -33.83
N SER A 229 22.47 11.13 -33.31
CA SER A 229 22.91 12.49 -32.94
C SER A 229 24.27 12.87 -33.53
N ASN A 230 25.13 11.88 -33.81
CA ASN A 230 26.53 12.04 -34.21
C ASN A 230 27.34 12.97 -33.28
N ILE A 231 26.88 13.13 -32.04
CA ILE A 231 27.45 13.99 -30.99
C ILE A 231 27.33 13.22 -29.67
N LEU A 232 28.45 13.10 -28.95
CA LEU A 232 28.51 12.50 -27.62
C LEU A 232 28.36 13.57 -26.53
N THR A 233 27.37 13.42 -25.65
CA THR A 233 27.20 14.27 -24.46
C THR A 233 28.32 14.05 -23.44
N GLU A 234 28.56 15.00 -22.52
CA GLU A 234 29.59 14.86 -21.49
C GLU A 234 29.37 13.65 -20.56
N GLU A 235 28.11 13.32 -20.27
CA GLU A 235 27.77 12.12 -19.49
C GLU A 235 28.10 10.84 -20.27
N GLU A 236 27.81 10.79 -21.58
CA GLU A 236 28.16 9.66 -22.43
C GLU A 236 29.67 9.49 -22.59
N GLN A 237 30.43 10.58 -22.70
CA GLN A 237 31.89 10.55 -22.75
C GLN A 237 32.48 9.99 -21.45
N LYS A 238 31.98 10.43 -20.29
CA LYS A 238 32.40 9.88 -18.98
C LYS A 238 32.07 8.40 -18.83
N GLU A 239 30.92 7.96 -19.34
CA GLU A 239 30.55 6.55 -19.32
C GLU A 239 31.45 5.70 -20.23
N ILE A 240 31.77 6.19 -21.43
CA ILE A 240 32.69 5.53 -22.36
C ILE A 240 34.10 5.42 -21.75
N ASP A 241 34.61 6.48 -21.11
CA ASP A 241 35.89 6.48 -20.38
C ASP A 241 35.92 5.42 -19.27
N GLY A 242 34.85 5.33 -18.48
CA GLY A 242 34.69 4.33 -17.43
C GLY A 242 34.72 2.89 -17.96
N LYS A 243 34.02 2.62 -19.07
CA LYS A 243 33.98 1.29 -19.70
C LYS A 243 35.33 0.90 -20.31
N LEU A 244 36.03 1.81 -20.98
CA LEU A 244 37.40 1.57 -21.45
C LEU A 244 38.36 1.27 -20.30
N THR A 245 38.20 1.96 -19.16
CA THR A 245 38.98 1.69 -17.95
C THR A 245 38.72 0.30 -17.37
N ASN A 246 37.46 -0.17 -17.40
CA ASN A 246 37.10 -1.53 -16.99
C ASN A 246 37.71 -2.60 -17.90
N ILE A 247 37.79 -2.35 -19.21
CA ILE A 247 38.49 -3.23 -20.16
C ILE A 247 39.97 -3.32 -19.81
N VAL A 248 40.64 -2.20 -19.53
CA VAL A 248 42.06 -2.18 -19.10
C VAL A 248 42.27 -2.94 -17.80
N ASN A 249 41.39 -2.78 -16.82
CA ASN A 249 41.48 -3.49 -15.54
C ASN A 249 41.34 -5.00 -15.72
N SER A 250 40.41 -5.43 -16.58
CA SER A 250 40.22 -6.84 -16.91
C SER A 250 41.42 -7.41 -17.67
N LEU A 251 42.00 -6.64 -18.59
CA LEU A 251 43.23 -7.01 -19.29
C LEU A 251 44.43 -7.13 -18.36
N ASN A 252 44.58 -6.23 -17.40
CA ASN A 252 45.68 -6.26 -16.45
C ASN A 252 45.61 -7.48 -15.51
N LYS A 253 44.40 -7.94 -15.15
CA LYS A 253 44.23 -9.23 -14.43
C LYS A 253 44.69 -10.41 -15.28
N ILE A 254 44.36 -10.41 -16.58
CA ILE A 254 44.85 -11.42 -17.53
C ILE A 254 46.39 -11.33 -17.64
N TYR A 255 46.96 -10.13 -17.72
CA TYR A 255 48.42 -9.96 -17.80
C TYR A 255 49.13 -10.50 -16.55
N GLU A 256 48.56 -10.34 -15.36
CA GLU A 256 49.07 -10.97 -14.14
C GLU A 256 49.07 -12.51 -14.23
N GLU A 257 47.98 -13.12 -14.70
CA GLU A 257 47.90 -14.58 -14.90
C GLU A 257 48.97 -15.12 -15.87
N PHE A 258 49.34 -14.32 -16.88
CA PHE A 258 50.35 -14.70 -17.89
C PHE A 258 51.77 -14.17 -17.60
N SER A 259 52.00 -13.55 -16.43
CA SER A 259 53.26 -12.91 -16.04
C SER A 259 53.76 -11.87 -17.06
N ILE A 260 52.86 -10.99 -17.49
CA ILE A 260 53.09 -9.89 -18.43
C ILE A 260 53.00 -8.58 -17.66
N GLU A 261 53.84 -7.60 -18.01
CA GLU A 261 53.83 -6.29 -17.36
C GLU A 261 52.48 -5.58 -17.55
N LYS A 262 51.98 -4.96 -16.47
CA LYS A 262 50.71 -4.23 -16.50
C LYS A 262 50.75 -3.11 -17.51
N PHE A 263 49.66 -2.97 -18.26
CA PHE A 263 49.48 -1.88 -19.19
C PHE A 263 48.98 -0.63 -18.45
N ASP A 264 49.82 0.41 -18.45
CA ASP A 264 49.50 1.75 -17.96
C ASP A 264 49.13 2.65 -19.15
N TYR A 265 47.83 2.72 -19.40
CA TYR A 265 47.29 3.51 -20.51
C TYR A 265 47.51 5.02 -20.33
N LYS A 266 47.56 5.54 -19.09
CA LYS A 266 47.75 6.97 -18.84
C LYS A 266 49.12 7.42 -19.31
N LYS A 267 50.16 6.64 -18.98
CA LYS A 267 51.52 6.90 -19.45
C LYS A 267 51.64 6.80 -20.99
N ALA A 268 50.99 5.82 -21.61
CA ALA A 268 50.99 5.65 -23.06
C ALA A 268 50.26 6.79 -23.81
N VAL A 269 49.17 7.31 -23.25
CA VAL A 269 48.44 8.47 -23.79
C VAL A 269 49.23 9.76 -23.58
N GLU A 270 49.85 9.98 -22.41
CA GLU A 270 50.72 11.13 -22.16
C GLU A 270 51.94 11.18 -23.09
N GLU A 271 52.56 10.04 -23.39
CA GLU A 271 53.68 9.95 -24.34
C GLU A 271 53.24 10.27 -25.78
N LYS A 272 52.02 9.89 -26.19
CA LYS A 272 51.45 10.23 -27.50
C LYS A 272 50.99 11.69 -27.59
N ILE A 273 50.36 12.24 -26.54
CA ILE A 273 50.00 13.67 -26.49
C ILE A 273 51.25 14.53 -26.57
N LYS A 274 52.36 14.15 -25.90
CA LYS A 274 53.65 14.85 -26.03
C LYS A 274 54.23 14.81 -27.45
N GLN A 275 54.01 13.71 -28.19
CA GLN A 275 54.41 13.61 -29.59
C GLN A 275 53.52 14.44 -30.53
N GLU A 276 52.22 14.58 -30.23
CA GLU A 276 51.28 15.42 -30.99
C GLU A 276 51.44 16.92 -30.67
N THR A 277 51.73 17.28 -29.41
CA THR A 277 51.98 18.68 -28.98
C THR A 277 53.34 19.24 -29.41
N GLU A 278 54.29 18.42 -29.87
CA GLU A 278 55.51 18.89 -30.53
C GLU A 278 55.31 19.31 -32.00
N ILE A 279 54.11 19.09 -32.58
CA ILE A 279 53.83 19.38 -34.00
C ILE A 279 52.95 20.63 -34.19
N GLU A 280 52.23 21.11 -33.16
CA GLU A 280 51.33 22.27 -33.26
C GLU A 280 51.82 23.54 -32.52
N SER A 281 53.13 23.77 -32.50
CA SER A 281 53.68 25.08 -32.15
C SER A 281 53.76 26.01 -33.38
N SER A 282 52.62 26.54 -33.85
CA SER A 282 52.59 27.81 -34.60
C SER A 282 51.17 28.24 -34.98
N GLN A 283 50.59 29.18 -34.21
CA GLN A 283 50.02 30.46 -34.67
C GLN A 283 48.97 31.01 -33.67
N ASP A 284 49.16 32.29 -33.34
CA ASP A 284 48.45 33.11 -32.34
C ASP A 284 46.95 33.36 -32.64
N ASN A 285 46.12 33.52 -31.59
CA ASN A 285 45.57 34.85 -31.24
C ASN A 285 44.77 34.90 -29.90
N PRO A 286 44.76 36.06 -29.19
CA PRO A 286 44.19 36.24 -27.86
C PRO A 286 42.85 37.02 -27.87
N ILE A 287 41.84 36.64 -27.08
CA ILE A 287 40.78 37.48 -26.45
C ILE A 287 39.99 36.60 -25.47
N ASN A 288 40.16 36.84 -24.16
CA ASN A 288 39.16 36.68 -23.07
C ASN A 288 39.90 36.61 -21.72
N LYS A 289 40.21 37.76 -21.13
CA LYS A 289 40.59 37.87 -19.71
C LYS A 289 39.70 38.83 -18.91
N GLU A 290 38.80 39.57 -19.55
CA GLU A 290 37.87 40.49 -18.86
C GLU A 290 36.54 39.82 -18.47
N ASN A 291 36.04 38.83 -19.25
CA ASN A 291 34.76 38.17 -18.95
C ASN A 291 34.83 37.16 -17.78
N GLU A 292 35.98 36.53 -17.53
CA GLU A 292 36.13 35.56 -16.43
C GLU A 292 36.03 36.21 -15.04
N SER A 293 36.44 37.47 -14.89
CA SER A 293 36.42 38.16 -13.60
C SER A 293 35.02 38.55 -13.15
N VAL A 294 34.14 38.91 -14.09
CA VAL A 294 32.76 39.35 -13.80
C VAL A 294 31.85 38.16 -13.47
N ILE A 295 32.03 37.06 -14.21
CA ILE A 295 31.30 35.81 -13.97
C ILE A 295 31.66 35.20 -12.61
N LYS A 296 32.94 35.28 -12.23
CA LYS A 296 33.41 34.78 -10.93
C LYS A 296 32.83 35.55 -9.75
N ASP A 297 32.74 36.89 -9.84
CA ASP A 297 32.14 37.72 -8.80
C ASP A 297 30.62 37.47 -8.68
N PHE A 298 29.92 37.24 -9.80
CA PHE A 298 28.50 36.88 -9.81
C PHE A 298 28.21 35.55 -9.08
N ILE A 299 28.96 34.49 -9.39
CA ILE A 299 28.79 33.17 -8.76
C ILE A 299 29.05 33.25 -7.25
N GLU A 300 30.11 33.98 -6.84
CA GLU A 300 30.46 34.15 -5.44
C GLU A 300 29.34 34.85 -4.63
N LYS A 301 28.63 35.82 -5.24
CA LYS A 301 27.47 36.47 -4.62
C LYS A 301 26.24 35.59 -4.55
N VAL A 302 25.97 34.81 -5.60
CA VAL A 302 24.83 33.87 -5.62
C VAL A 302 24.98 32.81 -4.51
N ASP A 303 26.17 32.25 -4.35
CA ASP A 303 26.45 31.28 -3.27
C ASP A 303 26.35 31.91 -1.88
N PHE A 304 26.80 33.16 -1.71
CA PHE A 304 26.64 33.90 -0.45
C PHE A 304 25.16 34.03 -0.05
N VAL A 305 24.26 34.32 -1.01
CA VAL A 305 22.82 34.43 -0.73
C VAL A 305 22.21 33.07 -0.37
N LYS A 306 22.58 31.99 -1.07
CA LYS A 306 22.12 30.61 -0.74
C LYS A 306 22.52 30.20 0.67
N GLU A 307 23.75 30.53 1.09
CA GLU A 307 24.22 30.28 2.45
C GLU A 307 23.48 31.15 3.48
N GLY A 308 23.20 32.41 3.16
CA GLY A 308 22.45 33.31 4.02
C GLY A 308 21.02 32.81 4.28
N PHE A 309 20.36 32.18 3.30
CA PHE A 309 19.04 31.58 3.49
C PHE A 309 19.01 30.44 4.52
N ASN A 310 20.09 29.66 4.65
CA ASN A 310 20.18 28.66 5.75
C ASN A 310 20.20 29.33 7.13
N LYS A 311 20.81 30.51 7.23
CA LYS A 311 20.95 31.23 8.49
C LYS A 311 19.65 31.93 8.90
N LEU A 312 18.73 32.19 7.97
CA LEU A 312 17.39 32.74 8.22
C LEU A 312 16.48 31.80 9.02
N GLU A 313 16.76 30.49 9.08
CA GLU A 313 16.04 29.57 9.98
C GLU A 313 16.17 29.97 11.47
N ASN A 314 17.28 30.62 11.83
CA ASN A 314 17.65 30.85 13.22
C ASN A 314 17.81 32.33 13.59
N ASN A 315 18.04 33.23 12.61
CA ASN A 315 18.27 34.65 12.89
C ASN A 315 17.95 35.57 11.69
N LEU A 316 17.08 36.57 11.91
CA LEU A 316 16.65 37.56 10.92
C LEU A 316 17.67 38.70 10.68
N SER A 317 18.77 38.77 11.45
CA SER A 317 19.77 39.85 11.33
C SER A 317 20.57 39.83 10.02
N GLN A 318 20.47 38.76 9.23
CA GLN A 318 21.18 38.58 7.95
C GLN A 318 20.44 39.22 6.75
N ILE A 319 19.16 39.60 6.90
CA ILE A 319 18.34 40.12 5.80
C ILE A 319 18.95 41.35 5.11
N PRO A 320 19.52 42.36 5.81
CA PRO A 320 20.15 43.50 5.15
C PRO A 320 21.33 43.10 4.24
N ALA A 321 22.19 42.19 4.70
CA ALA A 321 23.34 41.72 3.93
C ALA A 321 22.92 40.83 2.73
N LEU A 322 21.77 40.15 2.84
CA LEU A 322 21.20 39.38 1.74
C LEU A 322 20.60 40.27 0.65
N ASN A 323 19.91 41.35 1.04
CA ASN A 323 19.40 42.33 0.09
C ASN A 323 20.55 43.06 -0.63
N ASP A 324 21.60 43.48 0.09
CA ASP A 324 22.78 44.11 -0.52
C ASP A 324 23.47 43.18 -1.55
N ALA A 325 23.45 41.86 -1.32
CA ALA A 325 24.00 40.89 -2.25
C ALA A 325 23.07 40.63 -3.46
N LEU A 326 21.75 40.68 -3.27
CA LEU A 326 20.76 40.58 -4.35
C LEU A 326 20.79 41.81 -5.27
N ASP A 327 20.96 43.01 -4.72
CA ASP A 327 21.14 44.25 -5.48
C ASP A 327 22.36 44.15 -6.43
N ILE A 328 23.47 43.59 -5.95
CA ILE A 328 24.68 43.35 -6.76
C ILE A 328 24.42 42.30 -7.85
N ILE A 329 23.68 41.23 -7.54
CA ILE A 329 23.28 40.21 -8.53
C ILE A 329 22.41 40.84 -9.63
N ILE A 330 21.51 41.77 -9.26
CA ILE A 330 20.65 42.50 -10.19
C ILE A 330 21.48 43.45 -11.08
N GLU A 331 22.45 44.17 -10.52
CA GLU A 331 23.34 45.07 -11.28
C GLU A 331 24.25 44.31 -12.25
N LEU A 332 24.70 43.11 -11.88
CA LEU A 332 25.57 42.26 -12.71
C LEU A 332 24.81 41.44 -13.75
N SER A 333 23.52 41.17 -13.55
CA SER A 333 22.71 40.37 -14.49
C SER A 333 22.19 41.20 -15.67
N LYS A 334 22.36 40.67 -16.89
CA LYS A 334 21.81 41.25 -18.12
C LYS A 334 20.47 40.63 -18.53
N ASN A 335 20.01 39.59 -17.83
CA ASN A 335 18.79 38.85 -18.15
C ASN A 335 17.60 39.41 -17.37
N LYS A 336 16.58 39.89 -18.08
CA LYS A 336 15.38 40.51 -17.49
C LYS A 336 14.62 39.56 -16.56
N GLU A 337 14.57 38.26 -16.87
CA GLU A 337 13.84 37.26 -16.10
C GLU A 337 14.55 36.93 -14.77
N ALA A 338 15.89 36.91 -14.81
CA ALA A 338 16.74 36.74 -13.63
C ALA A 338 16.60 37.94 -12.66
N ILE A 339 16.44 39.16 -13.20
CA ILE A 339 16.16 40.37 -12.43
C ILE A 339 14.77 40.29 -11.78
N ASP A 340 13.74 39.86 -12.52
CA ASP A 340 12.37 39.76 -12.00
C ASP A 340 12.25 38.75 -10.84
N ILE A 341 12.94 37.59 -10.93
CA ILE A 341 13.00 36.61 -9.84
C ILE A 341 13.73 37.18 -8.62
N SER A 342 14.84 37.88 -8.83
CA SER A 342 15.65 38.48 -7.76
C SER A 342 14.87 39.54 -6.98
N HIS A 343 14.15 40.43 -7.66
CA HIS A 343 13.24 41.39 -7.02
C HIS A 343 12.10 40.71 -6.25
N LYS A 344 11.58 39.60 -6.75
CA LYS A 344 10.52 38.86 -6.05
C LYS A 344 10.99 38.22 -4.75
N ILE A 345 12.25 37.78 -4.73
CA ILE A 345 12.91 37.28 -3.53
C ILE A 345 13.12 38.42 -2.53
N GLU A 346 13.54 39.62 -2.95
CA GLU A 346 13.64 40.81 -2.09
C GLU A 346 12.30 41.17 -1.45
N GLU A 347 11.20 41.17 -2.22
CA GLU A 347 9.86 41.42 -1.69
C GLU A 347 9.48 40.42 -0.58
N ILE A 348 9.80 39.14 -0.74
CA ILE A 348 9.53 38.10 0.26
C ILE A 348 10.38 38.33 1.51
N LEU A 349 11.67 38.65 1.36
CA LEU A 349 12.56 38.94 2.48
C LEU A 349 12.10 40.19 3.26
N GLU A 350 11.56 41.19 2.58
CA GLU A 350 10.99 42.38 3.21
C GLU A 350 9.71 42.05 3.99
N VAL A 351 8.83 41.19 3.46
CA VAL A 351 7.65 40.68 4.19
C VAL A 351 8.06 39.89 5.43
N VAL A 352 9.08 39.02 5.32
CA VAL A 352 9.65 38.26 6.46
C VAL A 352 10.23 39.20 7.52
N LYS A 353 10.94 40.25 7.11
CA LYS A 353 11.47 41.29 8.01
C LYS A 353 10.36 42.07 8.70
N ASN A 354 9.32 42.46 7.97
CA ASN A 354 8.21 43.27 8.49
C ASN A 354 7.26 42.46 9.41
N SER A 355 7.12 41.17 9.15
CA SER A 355 6.31 40.25 9.98
C SER A 355 7.03 39.76 11.24
N ASN A 356 8.37 39.91 11.29
CA ASN A 356 9.23 39.44 12.39
C ASN A 356 9.02 37.94 12.73
N THR A 357 8.71 37.14 11.71
CA THR A 357 8.49 35.69 11.81
C THR A 357 9.57 34.94 11.03
N LEU A 358 10.13 33.88 11.62
CA LEU A 358 11.11 33.04 10.95
C LEU A 358 10.43 32.22 9.84
N PRO A 359 11.00 32.18 8.62
CA PRO A 359 10.43 31.40 7.52
C PRO A 359 10.58 29.89 7.75
N GLU A 360 9.57 29.12 7.36
CA GLU A 360 9.60 27.66 7.41
C GLU A 360 10.63 27.07 6.43
N LYS A 361 11.10 25.85 6.68
CA LYS A 361 12.15 25.18 5.88
C LYS A 361 11.75 24.99 4.42
N GLU A 362 10.47 24.77 4.17
CA GLU A 362 9.91 24.63 2.84
C GLU A 362 10.03 25.93 2.03
N ILE A 363 9.79 27.09 2.67
CA ILE A 363 9.92 28.42 2.04
C ILE A 363 11.38 28.69 1.66
N ILE A 364 12.31 28.38 2.56
CA ILE A 364 13.75 28.54 2.35
C ILE A 364 14.24 27.66 1.19
N THR A 365 13.73 26.44 1.08
CA THR A 365 14.07 25.52 -0.01
C THR A 365 13.62 26.08 -1.37
N ILE A 366 12.43 26.68 -1.44
CA ILE A 366 11.90 27.26 -2.68
C ILE A 366 12.66 28.53 -3.08
N LEU A 367 13.05 29.38 -2.12
CA LEU A 367 13.89 30.56 -2.39
C LEU A 367 15.26 30.18 -2.98
N LYS A 368 15.89 29.09 -2.47
CA LYS A 368 17.15 28.58 -3.03
C LYS A 368 17.01 28.01 -4.43
N GLN A 369 15.95 27.25 -4.68
CA GLN A 369 15.67 26.70 -6.01
C GLN A 369 15.48 27.84 -7.02
N SER A 370 14.75 28.89 -6.65
CA SER A 370 14.54 30.07 -7.50
C SER A 370 15.85 30.79 -7.82
N LEU A 371 16.80 30.85 -6.87
CA LEU A 371 18.12 31.47 -7.06
C LEU A 371 19.07 30.62 -7.92
N ASN A 372 18.97 29.28 -7.88
CA ASN A 372 19.66 28.40 -8.83
C ASN A 372 19.20 28.66 -10.27
N SER A 373 17.92 28.98 -10.46
CA SER A 373 17.39 29.32 -11.79
C SER A 373 17.94 30.68 -12.29
N VAL A 374 18.13 31.66 -11.40
CA VAL A 374 18.81 32.95 -11.70
C VAL A 374 20.27 32.76 -12.13
N GLU A 375 20.98 31.83 -11.50
CA GLU A 375 22.38 31.50 -11.81
C GLU A 375 22.52 30.94 -13.24
N LYS A 376 21.74 29.91 -13.55
CA LYS A 376 21.71 29.28 -14.87
C LYS A 376 21.34 30.25 -15.98
N MET A 377 20.38 31.15 -15.74
CA MET A 377 19.91 32.16 -16.70
C MET A 377 20.95 33.24 -17.03
N THR A 378 21.96 33.43 -16.18
CA THR A 378 22.99 34.48 -16.33
C THR A 378 24.28 33.93 -16.96
N LEU A 379 24.53 32.62 -16.89
CA LEU A 379 25.72 31.95 -17.45
C LEU A 379 25.58 31.54 -18.94
N GLU A 380 24.51 31.95 -19.62
CA GLU A 380 24.18 31.60 -21.02
C GLU A 380 24.23 30.09 -21.34
N GLU A 381 23.99 29.22 -20.34
CA GLU A 381 23.77 27.80 -20.55
C GLU A 381 22.42 27.59 -21.26
N LYS A 382 22.43 27.17 -22.53
CA LYS A 382 21.22 26.82 -23.28
C LYS A 382 20.84 25.35 -23.06
N GLU A 383 20.13 25.08 -21.98
CA GLU A 383 19.31 23.87 -21.76
C GLU A 383 18.01 24.22 -21.01
N ASP A 384 17.02 23.32 -21.12
CA ASP A 384 15.61 23.46 -20.71
C ASP A 384 15.33 24.40 -19.53
N THR A 385 14.68 25.52 -19.82
CA THR A 385 14.23 26.47 -18.80
C THR A 385 13.01 25.90 -18.07
N GLU A 386 13.07 25.80 -16.74
CA GLU A 386 11.86 25.74 -15.92
C GLU A 386 10.91 26.85 -16.39
N ASP A 387 9.62 26.52 -16.58
CA ASP A 387 8.63 27.50 -17.04
C ASP A 387 8.63 28.69 -16.07
N ILE A 388 9.23 29.81 -16.48
CA ILE A 388 9.56 30.95 -15.61
C ILE A 388 8.30 31.52 -14.97
N SER A 389 7.18 31.39 -15.68
CA SER A 389 5.85 31.72 -15.17
C SER A 389 5.47 30.90 -13.92
N LEU A 390 5.90 29.65 -13.83
CA LEU A 390 5.66 28.76 -12.70
C LEU A 390 6.52 29.13 -11.48
N VAL A 391 7.78 29.53 -11.71
CA VAL A 391 8.69 29.99 -10.64
C VAL A 391 8.16 31.28 -10.01
N LEU A 392 7.80 32.27 -10.83
CA LEU A 392 7.20 33.52 -10.36
C LEU A 392 5.86 33.28 -9.66
N GLN A 393 5.01 32.39 -10.16
CA GLN A 393 3.75 32.04 -9.53
C GLN A 393 3.94 31.38 -8.15
N ARG A 394 4.95 30.52 -7.99
CA ARG A 394 5.30 29.92 -6.69
C ARG A 394 5.75 30.99 -5.68
N LEU A 395 6.59 31.93 -6.10
CA LEU A 395 7.04 33.04 -5.26
C LEU A 395 5.89 33.98 -4.88
N ASP A 396 4.94 34.25 -5.79
CA ASP A 396 3.72 35.01 -5.49
C ASP A 396 2.81 34.31 -4.46
N ILE A 397 2.65 32.99 -4.57
CA ILE A 397 1.88 32.21 -3.59
C ILE A 397 2.53 32.27 -2.21
N ILE A 398 3.86 32.13 -2.13
CA ILE A 398 4.62 32.24 -0.87
C ILE A 398 4.42 33.63 -0.25
N LYS A 399 4.56 34.69 -1.04
CA LYS A 399 4.33 36.06 -0.58
C LYS A 399 2.91 36.23 -0.03
N GLN A 400 1.89 35.77 -0.76
CA GLN A 400 0.49 35.84 -0.32
C GLN A 400 0.23 35.04 0.97
N MET A 401 0.86 33.88 1.13
CA MET A 401 0.78 33.09 2.36
C MET A 401 1.41 33.82 3.56
N LEU A 402 2.57 34.45 3.36
CA LEU A 402 3.24 35.25 4.39
C LEU A 402 2.45 36.52 4.75
N ASP A 403 1.86 37.20 3.76
CA ASP A 403 0.99 38.37 3.97
C ASP A 403 -0.32 38.02 4.70
N LEU A 404 -0.87 36.83 4.45
CA LEU A 404 -2.04 36.32 5.18
C LEU A 404 -1.72 36.00 6.64
N ASN A 405 -0.50 35.52 6.92
CA ASN A 405 -0.04 35.25 8.28
C ASN A 405 0.30 36.54 9.05
N SER A 406 0.86 37.56 8.39
CA SER A 406 1.18 38.86 9.02
C SER A 406 -0.07 39.69 9.36
N SER A 407 -1.16 39.50 8.61
CA SER A 407 -2.46 40.17 8.83
C SER A 407 -3.27 39.61 10.00
N ILE A 408 -2.80 38.54 10.65
CA ILE A 408 -3.44 37.90 11.81
C ILE A 408 -2.57 38.14 13.05
N ASN A 409 -2.72 39.31 13.67
CA ASN A 409 -2.22 39.51 15.04
C ASN A 409 -3.28 40.18 15.92
N PRO A 410 -4.16 39.36 16.52
CA PRO A 410 -4.58 39.60 17.90
C PRO A 410 -4.57 38.31 18.73
N LEU A 411 -3.51 37.48 18.62
CA LEU A 411 -3.36 36.29 19.48
C LEU A 411 -2.02 36.20 20.23
N THR A 412 -1.15 37.20 20.13
CA THR A 412 0.10 37.30 20.90
C THR A 412 -0.10 37.66 22.39
N ASN A 413 -1.27 37.41 22.96
CA ASN A 413 -1.55 37.58 24.41
C ASN A 413 -2.14 36.34 25.09
N LEU A 414 -1.97 35.13 24.53
CA LEU A 414 -2.38 33.88 25.19
C LEU A 414 -1.27 32.83 25.34
N SER A 415 -0.02 33.17 25.04
CA SER A 415 1.12 32.24 25.15
C SER A 415 1.76 32.16 26.54
N THR A 416 1.04 32.47 27.62
CA THR A 416 1.59 32.29 28.99
C THR A 416 0.81 31.34 29.89
N THR A 417 -0.26 30.71 29.41
CA THR A 417 -0.90 29.62 30.16
C THR A 417 -1.51 28.63 29.18
N LEU A 418 -0.74 27.64 28.74
CA LEU A 418 -1.21 26.33 28.30
C LEU A 418 0.04 25.46 28.09
N ASP A 419 0.20 24.51 29.00
CA ASP A 419 1.24 23.50 29.02
C ASP A 419 1.09 22.59 27.78
N GLU A 420 2.13 22.52 26.93
CA GLU A 420 2.17 21.76 25.66
C GLU A 420 2.13 20.22 25.84
N SER A 421 1.80 19.73 27.03
CA SER A 421 1.85 18.30 27.38
C SER A 421 0.50 17.57 27.31
N SER A 422 -0.60 18.20 26.87
CA SER A 422 -1.95 17.61 27.02
C SER A 422 -2.90 17.73 25.83
N LEU A 423 -2.42 17.50 24.60
CA LEU A 423 -3.31 17.17 23.47
C LEU A 423 -2.64 16.13 22.55
N PRO A 424 -3.18 14.90 22.40
CA PRO A 424 -2.64 13.93 21.47
C PRO A 424 -3.11 14.29 20.06
N VAL A 425 -2.41 15.24 19.42
CA VAL A 425 -2.48 15.39 17.97
C VAL A 425 -1.65 14.26 17.36
N LYS A 426 -2.28 13.10 17.19
CA LYS A 426 -1.79 12.08 16.26
C LYS A 426 -1.64 12.76 14.91
N LYS A 427 -0.40 12.87 14.45
CA LYS A 427 0.00 13.52 13.20
C LYS A 427 -0.80 12.92 12.05
N ALA A 428 -1.22 13.77 11.11
CA ALA A 428 -1.88 13.37 9.86
C ALA A 428 -1.05 12.34 9.04
N GLN A 429 0.23 12.13 9.37
CA GLN A 429 1.05 11.01 8.88
C GLN A 429 0.45 9.62 9.16
N ASP A 430 -0.21 9.40 10.31
CA ASP A 430 -0.76 8.07 10.64
C ASP A 430 -1.97 7.69 9.78
N PHE A 431 -2.66 8.68 9.21
CA PHE A 431 -3.75 8.42 8.26
C PHE A 431 -3.22 7.86 6.93
N PHE A 432 -2.00 8.22 6.54
CA PHE A 432 -1.36 7.73 5.32
C PHE A 432 -0.53 6.45 5.53
N ASN A 433 -0.05 6.20 6.75
CA ASN A 433 0.76 5.02 7.08
C ASN A 433 -0.04 3.70 7.18
N SER A 434 -1.38 3.74 7.09
CA SER A 434 -2.22 2.53 7.09
C SER A 434 -2.40 1.86 5.71
N PHE A 435 -1.76 2.37 4.66
CA PHE A 435 -1.90 1.86 3.29
C PHE A 435 -0.80 0.90 2.81
N GLU A 436 0.15 0.50 3.67
CA GLU A 436 1.24 -0.40 3.25
C GLU A 436 0.94 -1.87 3.51
N THR A 437 0.14 -2.49 2.62
CA THR A 437 0.39 -3.89 2.22
C THR A 437 0.01 -4.09 0.75
N THR A 438 1.02 -4.48 -0.05
CA THR A 438 0.92 -5.07 -1.39
C THR A 438 -0.12 -4.48 -2.35
N SER A 439 0.16 -3.30 -2.91
CA SER A 439 -0.32 -2.89 -4.23
C SER A 439 0.48 -1.71 -4.79
N ILE A 440 0.69 -1.71 -6.10
CA ILE A 440 1.48 -0.73 -6.88
C ILE A 440 1.17 0.72 -6.47
N ARG A 441 2.21 1.49 -6.09
CA ARG A 441 2.14 2.83 -5.47
C ARG A 441 1.81 3.99 -6.42
N THR A 442 2.01 3.83 -7.72
CA THR A 442 1.81 4.92 -8.69
C THR A 442 0.68 4.61 -9.67
N LEU A 443 -0.10 5.64 -10.00
CA LEU A 443 -1.18 5.57 -10.98
C LEU A 443 -0.94 6.70 -11.98
N ARG A 444 -0.64 6.34 -13.23
CA ARG A 444 -0.39 7.31 -14.30
C ARG A 444 -1.72 7.97 -14.69
N VAL A 445 -1.85 9.27 -14.41
CA VAL A 445 -3.05 10.06 -14.67
C VAL A 445 -2.76 11.06 -15.79
N ASP A 446 -3.69 11.18 -16.75
CA ASP A 446 -3.65 12.24 -17.77
C ASP A 446 -3.62 13.63 -17.10
N SER A 447 -2.70 14.51 -17.53
CA SER A 447 -2.53 15.85 -16.95
C SER A 447 -3.83 16.68 -16.99
N LYS A 448 -4.67 16.51 -18.01
CA LYS A 448 -5.99 17.20 -18.09
C LYS A 448 -6.95 16.74 -16.99
N LYS A 449 -6.83 15.50 -16.49
CA LYS A 449 -7.61 15.02 -15.35
C LYS A 449 -7.11 15.64 -14.04
N LEU A 450 -5.79 15.85 -13.90
CA LEU A 450 -5.19 16.55 -12.76
C LEU A 450 -5.58 18.02 -12.75
N ASP A 451 -5.49 18.73 -13.88
CA ASP A 451 -5.90 20.14 -13.98
C ASP A 451 -7.37 20.34 -13.57
N ARG A 452 -8.24 19.41 -13.97
CA ARG A 452 -9.64 19.41 -13.57
C ARG A 452 -9.82 19.18 -12.07
N LEU A 453 -9.03 18.30 -11.44
CA LEU A 453 -9.04 18.12 -9.98
C LEU A 453 -8.59 19.38 -9.25
N VAL A 454 -7.51 20.01 -9.72
CA VAL A 454 -6.99 21.27 -9.14
C VAL A 454 -8.06 22.36 -9.21
N ASN A 455 -8.76 22.50 -10.34
CA ASN A 455 -9.86 23.45 -10.48
C ASN A 455 -11.02 23.16 -9.51
N GLN A 456 -11.39 21.90 -9.32
CA GLN A 456 -12.44 21.51 -8.35
C GLN A 456 -12.00 21.76 -6.90
N MET A 457 -10.70 21.57 -6.60
CA MET A 457 -10.13 21.90 -5.29
C MET A 457 -10.17 23.40 -5.03
N GLY A 458 -9.92 24.23 -6.05
CA GLY A 458 -10.12 25.68 -6.00
C GLY A 458 -11.56 26.06 -5.63
N GLU A 459 -12.55 25.42 -6.25
CA GLU A 459 -13.97 25.63 -5.92
C GLU A 459 -14.32 25.19 -4.49
N LEU A 460 -13.74 24.09 -3.98
CA LEU A 460 -13.90 23.68 -2.58
C LEU A 460 -13.28 24.68 -1.60
N ILE A 461 -12.13 25.25 -1.93
CA ILE A 461 -11.48 26.31 -1.11
C ILE A 461 -12.38 27.55 -1.06
N ILE A 462 -12.98 27.94 -2.18
CA ILE A 462 -13.95 29.04 -2.23
C ILE A 462 -15.16 28.73 -1.34
N GLY A 463 -15.67 27.50 -1.37
CA GLY A 463 -16.72 27.03 -0.45
C GLY A 463 -16.29 27.17 1.02
N ARG A 464 -15.10 26.70 1.39
CA ARG A 464 -14.60 26.84 2.76
C ARG A 464 -14.53 28.31 3.23
N ILE A 465 -14.14 29.23 2.35
CA ILE A 465 -14.11 30.67 2.64
C ILE A 465 -15.53 31.20 2.89
N LYS A 466 -16.52 30.79 2.08
CA LYS A 466 -17.92 31.16 2.25
C LYS A 466 -18.53 30.59 3.53
N HIS A 467 -18.27 29.32 3.87
CA HIS A 467 -18.64 28.74 5.17
C HIS A 467 -18.10 29.55 6.35
N LYS A 468 -16.83 29.95 6.31
CA LYS A 468 -16.24 30.80 7.36
C LYS A 468 -16.95 32.15 7.46
N LYS A 469 -17.37 32.72 6.33
CA LYS A 469 -18.19 33.95 6.30
C LYS A 469 -19.58 33.72 6.90
N ASN A 470 -20.24 32.59 6.61
CA ASN A 470 -21.53 32.23 7.18
C ASN A 470 -21.44 32.04 8.71
N ILE A 471 -20.36 31.44 9.20
CA ILE A 471 -20.07 31.32 10.64
C ILE A 471 -19.92 32.70 11.28
N SER A 472 -19.18 33.62 10.65
CA SER A 472 -19.07 35.00 11.15
C SER A 472 -20.41 35.73 11.15
N GLU A 473 -21.29 35.49 10.17
CA GLU A 473 -22.65 36.04 10.18
C GLU A 473 -23.52 35.43 11.30
N LEU A 474 -23.38 34.13 11.60
CA LEU A 474 -24.02 33.49 12.76
C LEU A 474 -23.59 34.14 14.07
N GLU A 475 -22.29 34.37 14.27
CA GLU A 475 -21.76 35.06 15.46
C GLU A 475 -22.37 36.46 15.62
N LYS A 476 -22.49 37.21 14.51
CA LYS A 476 -23.13 38.54 14.54
C LYS A 476 -24.64 38.45 14.83
N ILE A 477 -25.34 37.42 14.34
CA ILE A 477 -26.75 37.18 14.67
C ILE A 477 -26.89 36.87 16.17
N LEU A 478 -26.01 36.03 16.73
CA LEU A 478 -25.99 35.73 18.16
C LEU A 478 -25.76 37.00 18.99
N GLN A 479 -24.83 37.86 18.57
CA GLN A 479 -24.58 39.14 19.22
C GLN A 479 -25.82 40.06 19.18
N ASP A 480 -26.44 40.23 17.99
CA ASP A 480 -27.68 41.01 17.84
C ASP A 480 -28.81 40.46 18.73
N LEU A 481 -28.88 39.13 18.90
CA LEU A 481 -29.89 38.45 19.73
C LEU A 481 -29.65 38.71 21.23
N VAL A 482 -28.39 38.70 21.67
CA VAL A 482 -28.00 39.08 23.04
C VAL A 482 -28.34 40.55 23.31
N GLU A 483 -28.05 41.45 22.37
CA GLU A 483 -28.38 42.88 22.47
C GLU A 483 -29.90 43.09 22.55
N TRP A 484 -30.66 42.42 21.69
CA TRP A 484 -32.11 42.44 21.72
C TRP A 484 -32.67 41.92 23.05
N ARG A 485 -32.13 40.79 23.56
CA ARG A 485 -32.53 40.24 24.87
C ARG A 485 -32.32 41.24 26.00
N ASN A 486 -31.17 41.91 26.02
CA ASN A 486 -30.84 42.93 27.02
C ASN A 486 -31.78 44.15 26.93
N PHE A 487 -32.04 44.62 25.71
CA PHE A 487 -32.98 45.71 25.46
C PHE A 487 -34.41 45.36 25.88
N ASN A 488 -34.86 44.14 25.56
CA ASN A 488 -36.18 43.64 25.93
C ASN A 488 -36.34 43.52 27.45
N HIS A 489 -35.32 43.01 28.16
CA HIS A 489 -35.33 42.96 29.62
C HIS A 489 -35.41 44.36 30.26
N LYS A 490 -34.64 45.34 29.75
CA LYS A 490 -34.72 46.74 30.21
C LYS A 490 -36.13 47.32 29.98
N SER A 491 -36.70 47.05 28.80
CA SER A 491 -38.04 47.47 28.43
C SER A 491 -39.12 46.88 29.33
N GLN A 492 -39.03 45.59 29.67
CA GLN A 492 -39.94 44.94 30.62
C GLN A 492 -39.83 45.53 32.03
N SER A 493 -38.63 45.82 32.52
CA SER A 493 -38.42 46.47 33.81
C SER A 493 -39.05 47.87 33.84
N PHE A 494 -38.92 48.64 32.75
CA PHE A 494 -39.54 49.95 32.60
C PHE A 494 -41.08 49.87 32.62
N ILE A 495 -41.66 48.93 31.87
CA ILE A 495 -43.11 48.70 31.85
C ILE A 495 -43.64 48.30 33.24
N LYS A 496 -42.97 47.37 33.93
CA LYS A 496 -43.33 46.94 35.29
C LYS A 496 -43.24 48.06 36.32
N TYR A 497 -42.24 48.93 36.21
CA TYR A 497 -42.09 50.10 37.08
C TYR A 497 -43.27 51.07 36.90
N TYR A 498 -43.67 51.32 35.65
CA TYR A 498 -44.79 52.21 35.35
C TYR A 498 -46.13 51.63 35.82
N ASP A 499 -46.37 50.34 35.57
CA ASP A 499 -47.56 49.63 36.02
C ASP A 499 -47.74 49.72 37.54
N ARG A 500 -46.65 49.48 38.30
CA ARG A 500 -46.66 49.62 39.76
C ARG A 500 -46.88 51.04 40.26
N LYS A 501 -46.37 52.05 39.55
CA LYS A 501 -46.38 53.45 40.01
C LYS A 501 -47.68 54.20 39.67
N TYR A 502 -48.30 53.89 38.54
CA TYR A 502 -49.40 54.71 38.00
C TYR A 502 -50.70 53.95 37.73
N LEU A 503 -50.70 52.62 37.56
CA LEU A 503 -51.93 51.85 37.34
C LEU A 503 -52.56 51.30 38.64
N ASN A 504 -51.75 51.11 39.69
CA ASN A 504 -52.22 50.63 41.00
C ASN A 504 -52.61 51.74 42.01
N THR A 505 -52.45 53.02 41.65
CA THR A 505 -52.68 54.16 42.55
C THR A 505 -53.92 54.94 42.10
N THR A 506 -54.93 55.10 42.96
CA THR A 506 -56.21 55.79 42.70
C THR A 506 -56.12 57.32 42.60
N GLU A 507 -54.96 57.90 42.30
CA GLU A 507 -54.78 59.35 42.15
C GLU A 507 -54.96 59.80 40.69
N LYS A 508 -55.52 61.01 40.48
CA LYS A 508 -55.74 61.61 39.16
C LYS A 508 -54.43 61.69 38.37
N ILE A 509 -54.24 60.78 37.42
CA ILE A 509 -53.11 60.79 36.49
C ILE A 509 -53.25 62.01 35.57
N ASP A 510 -52.21 62.84 35.50
CA ASP A 510 -52.16 63.97 34.58
C ASP A 510 -52.08 63.50 33.12
N TYR A 511 -52.93 64.06 32.25
CA TYR A 511 -53.04 63.69 30.83
C TYR A 511 -51.72 63.87 30.08
N THR A 512 -50.92 64.87 30.47
CA THR A 512 -49.58 65.13 29.91
C THR A 512 -48.60 63.99 30.20
N THR A 513 -48.65 63.43 31.41
CA THR A 513 -47.78 62.32 31.83
C THR A 513 -48.17 61.01 31.14
N LEU A 514 -49.47 60.78 30.94
CA LEU A 514 -49.99 59.61 30.20
C LEU A 514 -49.59 59.66 28.71
N SER A 515 -49.64 60.85 28.09
CA SER A 515 -49.23 61.08 26.70
C SER A 515 -47.73 60.91 26.47
N LEU A 516 -46.88 61.34 27.40
CA LEU A 516 -45.43 61.12 27.34
C LEU A 516 -45.09 59.64 27.47
N PHE A 517 -45.77 58.91 28.36
CA PHE A 517 -45.56 57.48 28.53
C PHE A 517 -46.02 56.67 27.30
N SER A 518 -47.20 56.98 26.74
CA SER A 518 -47.69 56.29 25.54
C SER A 518 -46.74 56.47 24.35
N LYS A 519 -46.15 57.67 24.20
CA LYS A 519 -45.07 57.92 23.22
C LYS A 519 -43.82 57.08 23.49
N GLN A 520 -43.40 56.94 24.75
CA GLN A 520 -42.24 56.12 25.12
C GLN A 520 -42.48 54.62 24.87
N ILE A 521 -43.65 54.10 25.22
CA ILE A 521 -44.03 52.70 24.94
C ILE A 521 -44.11 52.44 23.44
N PHE A 522 -44.71 53.37 22.69
CA PHE A 522 -44.77 53.27 21.23
C PHE A 522 -43.35 53.25 20.62
N SER A 523 -42.44 54.10 21.11
CA SER A 523 -41.04 54.10 20.68
C SER A 523 -40.32 52.78 20.97
N ILE A 524 -40.48 52.22 22.19
CA ILE A 524 -39.92 50.92 22.56
C ILE A 524 -40.46 49.80 21.66
N PHE A 525 -41.76 49.80 21.37
CA PHE A 525 -42.39 48.80 20.50
C PHE A 525 -41.89 48.92 19.05
N GLN A 526 -41.74 50.14 18.56
CA GLN A 526 -41.21 50.42 17.22
C GLN A 526 -39.76 49.96 17.09
N GLU A 527 -38.92 50.24 18.10
CA GLU A 527 -37.51 49.82 18.14
C GLU A 527 -37.38 48.29 18.24
N ASN A 528 -38.22 47.63 19.06
CA ASN A 528 -38.26 46.17 19.14
C ASN A 528 -38.68 45.53 17.80
N SER A 529 -39.73 46.07 17.18
CA SER A 529 -40.20 45.57 15.88
C SER A 529 -39.11 45.69 14.82
N ALA A 530 -38.40 46.83 14.78
CA ALA A 530 -37.28 47.05 13.86
C ALA A 530 -36.13 46.04 14.08
N LYS A 531 -35.76 45.77 15.34
CA LYS A 531 -34.71 44.78 15.69
C LYS A 531 -35.10 43.36 15.30
N ILE A 532 -36.36 42.96 15.52
CA ILE A 532 -36.87 41.63 15.14
C ILE A 532 -36.88 41.46 13.62
N VAL A 533 -37.35 42.47 12.88
CA VAL A 533 -37.35 42.42 11.41
C VAL A 533 -35.93 42.33 10.87
N LYS A 534 -34.98 43.09 11.44
CA LYS A 534 -33.56 43.00 11.08
C LYS A 534 -33.00 41.60 11.32
N LEU A 535 -33.23 41.02 12.50
CA LEU A 535 -32.80 39.66 12.85
C LEU A 535 -33.39 38.62 11.89
N ASN A 536 -34.70 38.68 11.63
CA ASN A 536 -35.38 37.74 10.74
C ASN A 536 -34.82 37.81 9.32
N ASN A 537 -34.59 39.01 8.79
CA ASN A 537 -33.99 39.18 7.46
C ASN A 537 -32.56 38.63 7.39
N ARG A 538 -31.75 38.78 8.45
CA ARG A 538 -30.40 38.20 8.51
C ARG A 538 -30.44 36.68 8.55
N ILE A 539 -31.35 36.10 9.32
CA ILE A 539 -31.55 34.64 9.40
C ILE A 539 -32.01 34.09 8.03
N LEU A 540 -32.98 34.72 7.37
CA LEU A 540 -33.45 34.31 6.05
C LEU A 540 -32.35 34.39 4.98
N ASN A 541 -31.55 35.46 5.00
CA ASN A 541 -30.42 35.60 4.08
C ASN A 541 -29.33 34.55 4.33
N LEU A 542 -29.05 34.25 5.61
CA LEU A 542 -28.11 33.21 5.98
C LEU A 542 -28.61 31.82 5.53
N GLN A 543 -29.88 31.50 5.77
CA GLN A 543 -30.48 30.25 5.34
C GLN A 543 -30.38 30.09 3.81
N LYS A 544 -30.76 31.11 3.05
CA LYS A 544 -30.64 31.10 1.59
C LYS A 544 -29.19 30.90 1.13
N SER A 545 -28.23 31.57 1.79
CA SER A 545 -26.80 31.42 1.50
C SER A 545 -26.31 30.00 1.76
N ILE A 546 -26.76 29.38 2.85
CA ILE A 546 -26.42 27.99 3.20
C ILE A 546 -27.02 27.01 2.18
N ASP A 547 -28.29 27.16 1.78
CA ASP A 547 -28.94 26.27 0.81
C ASP A 547 -28.28 26.35 -0.59
N GLU A 548 -27.96 27.56 -1.05
CA GLU A 548 -27.22 27.77 -2.32
C GLU A 548 -25.81 27.16 -2.27
N GLU A 549 -25.17 27.21 -1.11
CA GLU A 549 -23.84 26.65 -0.90
C GLU A 549 -23.86 25.12 -0.82
N ASP A 550 -24.81 24.55 -0.08
CA ASP A 550 -24.98 23.10 0.05
C ASP A 550 -25.26 22.44 -1.30
N THR A 551 -26.15 23.03 -2.11
CA THR A 551 -26.43 22.54 -3.47
C THR A 551 -25.20 22.59 -4.38
N LYS A 552 -24.44 23.69 -4.35
CA LYS A 552 -23.19 23.81 -5.13
C LYS A 552 -22.12 22.82 -4.65
N GLN A 553 -21.99 22.64 -3.35
CA GLN A 553 -21.03 21.74 -2.74
C GLN A 553 -21.34 20.28 -3.06
N ASN A 554 -22.61 19.86 -2.99
CA ASN A 554 -23.04 18.53 -3.39
C ASN A 554 -22.76 18.23 -4.88
N LEU A 555 -22.91 19.24 -5.74
CA LEU A 555 -22.55 19.12 -7.17
C LEU A 555 -21.04 18.91 -7.37
N ILE A 556 -20.20 19.68 -6.66
CA ILE A 556 -18.74 19.52 -6.69
C ILE A 556 -18.33 18.14 -6.15
N ILE A 557 -18.91 17.70 -5.03
CA ILE A 557 -18.65 16.38 -4.44
C ILE A 557 -18.99 15.28 -5.45
N THR A 558 -20.16 15.35 -6.09
CA THR A 558 -20.57 14.38 -7.12
C THR A 558 -19.60 14.36 -8.32
N GLN A 559 -19.12 15.54 -8.74
CA GLN A 559 -18.13 15.65 -9.82
C GLN A 559 -16.77 15.05 -9.42
N LEU A 560 -16.29 15.33 -8.20
CA LEU A 560 -15.07 14.77 -7.64
C LEU A 560 -15.16 13.25 -7.49
N GLU A 561 -16.28 12.73 -6.98
CA GLU A 561 -16.52 11.29 -6.92
C GLU A 561 -16.44 10.64 -8.30
N GLY A 562 -17.06 11.25 -9.31
CA GLY A 562 -16.97 10.79 -10.70
C GLY A 562 -15.54 10.81 -11.25
N MET A 563 -14.77 11.86 -10.94
CA MET A 563 -13.35 11.95 -11.33
C MET A 563 -12.49 10.90 -10.65
N ILE A 564 -12.63 10.72 -9.34
CA ILE A 564 -11.88 9.71 -8.57
C ILE A 564 -12.19 8.30 -9.08
N LYS A 565 -13.48 8.00 -9.38
CA LYS A 565 -13.87 6.74 -10.03
C LYS A 565 -13.15 6.55 -11.37
N ASN A 566 -13.05 7.59 -12.20
CA ASN A 566 -12.41 7.53 -13.52
C ASN A 566 -10.88 7.56 -13.51
N ILE A 567 -10.28 7.88 -12.36
CA ILE A 567 -8.82 7.86 -12.16
C ILE A 567 -8.37 6.42 -11.83
N ARG A 568 -9.13 5.68 -11.01
CA ARG A 568 -8.81 4.29 -10.62
C ARG A 568 -9.09 3.23 -11.70
N VAL A 569 -9.70 3.64 -12.80
CA VAL A 569 -10.23 2.75 -13.84
C VAL A 569 -9.24 2.65 -15.01
N LEU A 570 -8.85 1.43 -15.35
CA LEU A 570 -7.92 1.06 -16.42
C LEU A 570 -8.65 0.28 -17.53
N PRO A 571 -8.19 0.30 -18.79
CA PRO A 571 -8.80 -0.49 -19.86
C PRO A 571 -8.42 -1.98 -19.75
N LEU A 572 -9.35 -2.88 -20.10
CA LEU A 572 -9.11 -4.33 -20.15
C LEU A 572 -8.04 -4.73 -21.18
N ALA A 573 -7.71 -3.86 -22.14
CA ALA A 573 -6.60 -4.01 -23.08
C ALA A 573 -5.27 -4.38 -22.37
N THR A 574 -5.05 -3.85 -21.16
CA THR A 574 -3.87 -4.12 -20.33
C THR A 574 -3.64 -5.62 -20.09
N ILE A 575 -4.71 -6.41 -19.90
CA ILE A 575 -4.61 -7.86 -19.74
C ILE A 575 -4.86 -8.60 -21.06
N PHE A 576 -5.71 -8.08 -21.94
CA PHE A 576 -6.08 -8.75 -23.18
C PHE A 576 -4.89 -8.89 -24.15
N HIS A 577 -3.93 -7.96 -24.13
CA HIS A 577 -2.73 -8.02 -24.97
C HIS A 577 -1.79 -9.17 -24.61
N MET A 578 -1.92 -9.78 -23.43
CA MET A 578 -1.08 -10.91 -23.00
C MET A 578 -1.54 -12.24 -23.60
N PHE A 579 -2.85 -12.41 -23.82
CA PHE A 579 -3.44 -13.69 -24.25
C PHE A 579 -2.97 -14.17 -25.65
N PRO A 580 -2.75 -13.31 -26.67
CA PRO A 580 -2.22 -13.77 -27.95
C PRO A 580 -0.90 -14.55 -27.85
N ARG A 581 0.02 -14.10 -26.98
CA ARG A 581 1.30 -14.78 -26.76
C ARG A 581 1.10 -16.11 -26.04
N MET A 582 0.32 -16.10 -24.96
CA MET A 582 -0.02 -17.31 -24.19
C MET A 582 -0.67 -18.39 -25.08
N ILE A 583 -1.64 -18.02 -25.92
CA ILE A 583 -2.31 -18.97 -26.81
C ILE A 583 -1.34 -19.53 -27.84
N ARG A 584 -0.44 -18.70 -28.38
CA ARG A 584 0.59 -19.15 -29.33
C ARG A 584 1.54 -20.17 -28.71
N ASP A 585 1.94 -19.96 -27.46
CA ASP A 585 2.85 -20.87 -26.75
C ASP A 585 2.14 -22.21 -26.43
N ILE A 586 0.91 -22.17 -25.89
CA ILE A 586 0.11 -23.39 -25.62
C ILE A 586 -0.26 -24.12 -26.92
N SER A 587 -0.55 -23.39 -28.00
CA SER A 587 -0.84 -23.94 -29.33
C SER A 587 0.33 -24.76 -29.88
N LYS A 588 1.58 -24.31 -29.66
CA LYS A 588 2.79 -25.06 -30.02
C LYS A 588 2.95 -26.34 -29.21
N ASP A 589 2.73 -26.26 -27.90
CA ASP A 589 2.89 -27.41 -26.99
C ASP A 589 1.81 -28.48 -27.22
N THR A 590 0.57 -28.07 -27.51
CA THR A 590 -0.58 -28.97 -27.70
C THR A 590 -0.79 -29.42 -29.16
N GLY A 591 -0.07 -28.81 -30.12
CA GLY A 591 -0.20 -29.11 -31.54
C GLY A 591 -1.55 -28.69 -32.16
N LYS A 592 -2.24 -27.70 -31.58
CA LYS A 592 -3.55 -27.21 -32.03
C LYS A 592 -3.41 -25.83 -32.67
N ASP A 593 -4.03 -25.58 -33.82
CA ASP A 593 -4.01 -24.27 -34.49
C ASP A 593 -5.21 -23.42 -34.07
N ILE A 594 -4.98 -22.26 -33.45
CA ILE A 594 -6.01 -21.46 -32.76
C ILE A 594 -5.89 -19.98 -33.12
N GLU A 595 -7.03 -19.37 -33.44
CA GLU A 595 -7.20 -17.95 -33.71
C GLU A 595 -7.95 -17.28 -32.54
N LEU A 596 -7.37 -16.23 -31.96
CA LEU A 596 -8.01 -15.41 -30.91
C LEU A 596 -8.59 -14.13 -31.53
N LEU A 597 -9.88 -13.90 -31.29
CA LEU A 597 -10.61 -12.71 -31.72
C LEU A 597 -11.02 -11.89 -30.50
N ILE A 598 -10.39 -10.72 -30.33
CA ILE A 598 -10.64 -9.82 -29.21
C ILE A 598 -11.55 -8.67 -29.65
N SER A 599 -12.59 -8.38 -28.89
CA SER A 599 -13.47 -7.23 -29.09
C SER A 599 -13.78 -6.55 -27.76
N GLY A 600 -13.87 -5.22 -27.74
CA GLY A 600 -14.21 -4.46 -26.54
C GLY A 600 -13.05 -4.25 -25.56
N SER A 601 -11.80 -4.31 -26.03
CA SER A 601 -10.60 -4.12 -25.18
C SER A 601 -10.50 -2.73 -24.54
N GLU A 602 -11.21 -1.75 -25.10
CA GLU A 602 -11.39 -0.40 -24.57
C GLU A 602 -12.30 -0.32 -23.34
N THR A 603 -13.03 -1.38 -23.01
CA THR A 603 -13.88 -1.42 -21.82
C THR A 603 -13.02 -1.30 -20.56
N SER A 604 -13.38 -0.40 -19.65
CA SER A 604 -12.55 -0.09 -18.48
C SER A 604 -13.15 -0.59 -17.16
N ALA A 605 -12.26 -1.03 -16.25
CA ALA A 605 -12.58 -1.51 -14.90
C ALA A 605 -11.60 -0.95 -13.87
N ASP A 606 -11.97 -0.96 -12.60
CA ASP A 606 -11.06 -0.67 -11.48
C ASP A 606 -9.80 -1.56 -11.54
N LYS A 607 -8.62 -0.97 -11.31
CA LYS A 607 -7.32 -1.67 -11.38
C LYS A 607 -7.32 -3.02 -10.64
N LYS A 608 -7.90 -3.05 -9.44
CA LYS A 608 -7.99 -4.26 -8.63
C LYS A 608 -8.82 -5.36 -9.29
N VAL A 609 -9.91 -4.99 -9.97
CA VAL A 609 -10.75 -5.93 -10.72
C VAL A 609 -9.94 -6.52 -11.88
N ILE A 610 -9.14 -5.71 -12.58
CA ILE A 610 -8.29 -6.16 -13.70
C ILE A 610 -7.19 -7.12 -13.24
N GLU A 611 -6.52 -6.82 -12.12
CA GLU A 611 -5.45 -7.67 -11.59
C GLU A 611 -5.98 -9.03 -11.13
N GLU A 612 -7.10 -9.03 -10.40
CA GLU A 612 -7.68 -10.26 -9.86
C GLU A 612 -8.37 -11.12 -10.93
N ILE A 613 -8.93 -10.50 -11.99
CA ILE A 613 -9.60 -11.24 -13.09
C ILE A 613 -8.61 -11.90 -14.06
N LYS A 614 -7.33 -11.48 -14.05
CA LYS A 614 -6.27 -12.04 -14.91
C LYS A 614 -6.16 -13.56 -14.78
N ALA A 615 -6.07 -14.06 -13.55
CA ALA A 615 -5.92 -15.50 -13.30
C ALA A 615 -7.15 -16.32 -13.70
N PRO A 616 -8.40 -15.95 -13.33
CA PRO A 616 -9.61 -16.58 -13.84
C PRO A 616 -9.70 -16.65 -15.37
N LEU A 617 -9.38 -15.55 -16.08
CA LEU A 617 -9.42 -15.51 -17.54
C LEU A 617 -8.36 -16.41 -18.19
N MET A 618 -7.13 -16.40 -17.67
CA MET A 618 -6.09 -17.33 -18.12
C MET A 618 -6.55 -18.78 -17.98
N HIS A 619 -7.18 -19.12 -16.85
CA HIS A 619 -7.65 -20.48 -16.59
C HIS A 619 -8.76 -20.90 -17.55
N ILE A 620 -9.75 -20.03 -17.77
CA ILE A 620 -10.84 -20.30 -18.72
C ILE A 620 -10.30 -20.48 -20.14
N ILE A 621 -9.44 -19.57 -20.61
CA ILE A 621 -8.86 -19.64 -21.96
C ILE A 621 -8.03 -20.92 -22.13
N ARG A 622 -7.22 -21.28 -21.12
CA ARG A 622 -6.48 -22.55 -21.13
C ARG A 622 -7.41 -23.76 -21.22
N ASN A 623 -8.48 -23.82 -20.42
CA ASN A 623 -9.45 -24.91 -20.49
C ASN A 623 -10.14 -25.02 -21.86
N SER A 624 -10.45 -23.88 -22.49
CA SER A 624 -10.94 -23.87 -23.88
C SER A 624 -9.91 -24.44 -24.85
N ILE A 625 -8.61 -24.20 -24.66
CA ILE A 625 -7.55 -24.74 -25.53
C ILE A 625 -7.33 -26.23 -25.29
N ASP A 626 -7.14 -26.65 -24.03
CA ASP A 626 -6.72 -28.00 -23.68
C ASP A 626 -7.84 -29.02 -23.88
N HIS A 627 -9.06 -28.69 -23.43
CA HIS A 627 -10.21 -29.60 -23.47
C HIS A 627 -11.29 -29.20 -24.47
N GLY A 628 -11.45 -27.90 -24.74
CA GLY A 628 -12.47 -27.39 -25.66
C GLY A 628 -12.13 -27.66 -27.12
N ILE A 629 -11.03 -27.07 -27.62
CA ILE A 629 -10.62 -27.13 -29.03
C ILE A 629 -10.06 -28.53 -29.36
N GLU A 630 -10.58 -29.12 -30.42
CA GLU A 630 -10.11 -30.40 -30.95
C GLU A 630 -8.84 -30.25 -31.79
N THR A 631 -8.09 -31.34 -32.01
CA THR A 631 -6.92 -31.30 -32.91
C THR A 631 -7.34 -31.02 -34.35
N PRO A 632 -6.45 -30.50 -35.22
CA PRO A 632 -6.81 -30.22 -36.62
C PRO A 632 -7.42 -31.42 -37.36
N GLN A 633 -6.94 -32.64 -37.06
CA GLN A 633 -7.46 -33.89 -37.62
C GLN A 633 -8.89 -34.18 -37.14
N GLU A 634 -9.15 -34.06 -35.84
CA GLU A 634 -10.48 -34.25 -35.25
C GLU A 634 -11.48 -33.19 -35.78
N ARG A 635 -11.02 -31.95 -35.98
CA ARG A 635 -11.85 -30.86 -36.51
C ARG A 635 -12.29 -31.10 -37.94
N ILE A 636 -11.37 -31.51 -38.82
CA ILE A 636 -11.70 -31.85 -40.21
C ILE A 636 -12.68 -33.03 -40.25
N ALA A 637 -12.49 -34.05 -39.41
CA ALA A 637 -13.41 -35.19 -39.30
C ALA A 637 -14.81 -34.78 -38.82
N ALA A 638 -14.91 -33.74 -38.00
CA ALA A 638 -16.17 -33.15 -37.55
C ALA A 638 -16.77 -32.12 -38.52
N GLY A 639 -16.14 -31.85 -39.66
CA GLY A 639 -16.59 -30.86 -40.66
C GLY A 639 -16.33 -29.40 -40.27
N LYS A 640 -15.42 -29.15 -39.32
CA LYS A 640 -15.05 -27.82 -38.82
C LYS A 640 -13.79 -27.29 -39.52
N SER A 641 -13.58 -25.98 -39.44
CA SER A 641 -12.33 -25.33 -39.86
C SER A 641 -11.13 -25.96 -39.14
N PRO A 642 -9.98 -26.22 -39.81
CA PRO A 642 -8.79 -26.74 -39.17
C PRO A 642 -8.24 -25.81 -38.08
N LYS A 643 -8.45 -24.50 -38.22
CA LYS A 643 -8.19 -23.50 -37.18
C LYS A 643 -9.37 -23.40 -36.21
N GLY A 644 -9.12 -23.58 -34.92
CA GLY A 644 -10.05 -23.31 -33.82
C GLY A 644 -10.19 -21.81 -33.57
N LYS A 645 -11.36 -21.37 -33.13
CA LYS A 645 -11.61 -19.94 -32.83
C LYS A 645 -12.00 -19.75 -31.37
N ILE A 646 -11.34 -18.79 -30.74
CA ILE A 646 -11.69 -18.31 -29.40
C ILE A 646 -12.04 -16.82 -29.52
N TYR A 647 -13.22 -16.45 -29.04
CA TYR A 647 -13.71 -15.08 -28.99
C TYR A 647 -13.62 -14.58 -27.55
N LEU A 648 -12.99 -13.43 -27.36
CA LEU A 648 -12.92 -12.72 -26.09
C LEU A 648 -13.58 -11.36 -26.28
N ILE A 649 -14.79 -11.20 -25.74
CA ILE A 649 -15.62 -10.02 -25.96
C ILE A 649 -15.89 -9.36 -24.60
N ALA A 650 -15.56 -8.08 -24.46
CA ALA A 650 -15.93 -7.29 -23.29
C ALA A 650 -16.96 -6.22 -23.65
N LYS A 651 -17.96 -6.02 -22.79
CA LYS A 651 -19.02 -5.02 -22.94
C LYS A 651 -19.30 -4.36 -21.60
N SER A 652 -19.63 -3.07 -21.62
CA SER A 652 -20.12 -2.36 -20.43
C SER A 652 -21.64 -2.20 -20.49
N LEU A 653 -22.35 -2.61 -19.44
CA LEU A 653 -23.82 -2.53 -19.33
C LEU A 653 -24.20 -2.12 -17.91
N GLN A 654 -24.94 -1.00 -17.76
CA GLN A 654 -25.61 -0.61 -16.51
C GLN A 654 -24.74 -0.75 -15.23
N ASN A 655 -23.53 -0.20 -15.24
CA ASN A 655 -22.55 -0.25 -14.13
C ASN A 655 -21.90 -1.63 -13.87
N LYS A 656 -22.02 -2.55 -14.82
CA LYS A 656 -21.33 -3.84 -14.85
C LYS A 656 -20.51 -4.00 -16.12
N ILE A 657 -19.47 -4.81 -16.03
CA ILE A 657 -18.65 -5.29 -17.11
C ILE A 657 -19.04 -6.72 -17.39
N ILE A 658 -19.38 -7.02 -18.63
CA ILE A 658 -19.71 -8.35 -19.10
C ILE A 658 -18.54 -8.80 -19.98
N ILE A 659 -17.85 -9.85 -19.55
CA ILE A 659 -16.78 -10.50 -20.31
C ILE A 659 -17.32 -11.86 -20.80
N GLU A 660 -17.41 -12.01 -22.10
CA GLU A 660 -17.86 -13.22 -22.78
C GLU A 660 -16.66 -13.92 -23.43
N ILE A 661 -16.46 -15.19 -23.10
CA ILE A 661 -15.44 -16.05 -23.71
C ILE A 661 -16.18 -17.16 -24.43
N HIS A 662 -15.95 -17.30 -25.74
CA HIS A 662 -16.60 -18.30 -26.56
C HIS A 662 -15.58 -19.10 -27.35
N ASP A 663 -15.69 -20.42 -27.35
CA ASP A 663 -14.95 -21.33 -28.22
C ASP A 663 -15.88 -22.09 -29.16
N ASP A 664 -15.38 -22.49 -30.32
CA ASP A 664 -16.07 -23.32 -31.30
C ASP A 664 -15.71 -24.82 -31.20
N GLY A 665 -15.30 -25.25 -29.99
CA GLY A 665 -14.77 -26.57 -29.71
C GLY A 665 -15.81 -27.68 -29.60
N ARG A 666 -15.44 -28.78 -28.93
CA ARG A 666 -16.30 -29.97 -28.81
C ARG A 666 -17.52 -29.78 -27.89
N GLY A 667 -17.54 -28.70 -27.12
CA GLY A 667 -18.56 -28.44 -26.08
C GLY A 667 -18.49 -29.44 -24.92
N ILE A 668 -19.36 -29.25 -23.94
CA ILE A 668 -19.41 -30.02 -22.70
C ILE A 668 -20.56 -31.03 -22.78
N ASP A 669 -20.26 -32.30 -22.51
CA ASP A 669 -21.25 -33.37 -22.49
C ASP A 669 -21.86 -33.51 -21.08
N LEU A 670 -23.13 -33.12 -20.95
CA LEU A 670 -23.89 -33.19 -19.71
C LEU A 670 -23.96 -34.62 -19.13
N LYS A 671 -24.02 -35.66 -19.98
CA LYS A 671 -24.08 -37.05 -19.51
C LYS A 671 -22.79 -37.46 -18.81
N LYS A 672 -21.64 -36.99 -19.31
CA LYS A 672 -20.34 -37.24 -18.68
C LYS A 672 -20.21 -36.54 -17.34
N ILE A 673 -20.78 -35.33 -17.20
CA ILE A 673 -20.80 -34.60 -15.93
C ILE A 673 -21.60 -35.39 -14.88
N VAL A 674 -22.83 -35.80 -15.22
CA VAL A 674 -23.70 -36.57 -14.32
C VAL A 674 -23.04 -37.87 -13.89
N ASN A 675 -22.50 -38.65 -14.84
CA ASN A 675 -21.84 -39.92 -14.53
C ASN A 675 -20.65 -39.73 -13.57
N ARG A 676 -19.82 -38.70 -13.79
CA ARG A 676 -18.70 -38.39 -12.89
C ARG A 676 -19.14 -37.88 -11.52
N ALA A 677 -20.21 -37.09 -11.47
CA ALA A 677 -20.76 -36.60 -10.21
C ALA A 677 -21.32 -37.76 -9.37
N LEU A 678 -21.92 -38.77 -10.02
CA LEU A 678 -22.37 -40.01 -9.38
C LEU A 678 -21.18 -40.86 -8.91
N GLU A 679 -20.14 -41.04 -9.75
CA GLU A 679 -18.91 -41.78 -9.38
C GLU A 679 -18.19 -41.17 -8.17
N LYS A 680 -18.20 -39.83 -8.07
CA LYS A 680 -17.58 -39.08 -6.97
C LYS A 680 -18.50 -38.91 -5.75
N ASN A 681 -19.70 -39.52 -5.75
CA ASN A 681 -20.72 -39.36 -4.70
C ASN A 681 -21.11 -37.90 -4.40
N LEU A 682 -21.02 -37.01 -5.39
CA LEU A 682 -21.43 -35.61 -5.25
C LEU A 682 -22.95 -35.46 -5.36
N ILE A 683 -23.60 -36.30 -6.16
CA ILE A 683 -25.05 -36.35 -6.33
C ILE A 683 -25.52 -37.80 -6.27
N THR A 684 -26.77 -38.02 -5.88
CA THR A 684 -27.41 -39.34 -5.95
C THR A 684 -28.13 -39.55 -7.29
N GLN A 685 -28.37 -40.81 -7.67
CA GLN A 685 -29.11 -41.12 -8.91
C GLN A 685 -30.51 -40.50 -8.92
N LYS A 686 -31.18 -40.45 -7.77
CA LYS A 686 -32.49 -39.81 -7.63
C LYS A 686 -32.41 -38.30 -7.86
N GLU A 687 -31.36 -37.63 -7.40
CA GLU A 687 -31.18 -36.19 -7.61
C GLU A 687 -30.83 -35.89 -9.07
N ALA A 688 -29.99 -36.72 -9.71
CA ALA A 688 -29.60 -36.56 -11.11
C ALA A 688 -30.81 -36.53 -12.07
N ASP A 689 -31.85 -37.32 -11.78
CA ASP A 689 -33.06 -37.40 -12.61
C ASP A 689 -33.96 -36.15 -12.54
N TYR A 690 -33.81 -35.31 -11.49
CA TYR A 690 -34.60 -34.08 -11.29
C TYR A 690 -33.87 -32.78 -11.64
N LEU A 691 -32.56 -32.82 -11.90
CA LEU A 691 -31.78 -31.62 -12.20
C LEU A 691 -32.03 -31.12 -13.64
N SER A 692 -32.21 -29.81 -13.79
CA SER A 692 -32.25 -29.17 -15.10
C SER A 692 -30.86 -29.16 -15.77
N ALA A 693 -30.80 -28.98 -17.08
CA ALA A 693 -29.53 -28.89 -17.80
C ALA A 693 -28.61 -27.76 -17.27
N GLU A 694 -29.17 -26.65 -16.81
CA GLU A 694 -28.44 -25.55 -16.19
C GLU A 694 -27.88 -25.94 -14.81
N GLN A 695 -28.67 -26.66 -14.01
CA GLN A 695 -28.22 -27.16 -12.71
C GLN A 695 -27.14 -28.23 -12.85
N ILE A 696 -27.23 -29.11 -13.84
CA ILE A 696 -26.19 -30.09 -14.17
C ILE A 696 -24.90 -29.37 -14.59
N MET A 697 -25.01 -28.31 -15.39
CA MET A 697 -23.83 -27.52 -15.79
C MET A 697 -23.14 -26.88 -14.58
N ASN A 698 -23.90 -26.40 -13.59
CA ASN A 698 -23.32 -25.79 -12.38
C ASN A 698 -22.48 -26.75 -11.52
N ILE A 699 -22.62 -28.07 -11.69
CA ILE A 699 -21.79 -29.07 -10.99
C ILE A 699 -20.30 -28.90 -11.32
N ILE A 700 -19.96 -28.35 -12.51
CA ILE A 700 -18.56 -28.12 -12.89
C ILE A 700 -17.83 -27.15 -11.94
N PHE A 701 -18.58 -26.36 -11.18
CA PHE A 701 -18.06 -25.41 -10.20
C PHE A 701 -17.99 -25.97 -8.77
N TRP A 702 -18.43 -27.22 -8.55
CA TRP A 702 -18.43 -27.80 -7.21
C TRP A 702 -17.00 -28.17 -6.77
N PRO A 703 -16.64 -27.92 -5.49
CA PRO A 703 -15.34 -28.28 -4.96
C PRO A 703 -15.05 -29.78 -5.17
N GLY A 704 -13.88 -30.11 -5.73
CA GLY A 704 -13.48 -31.48 -6.00
C GLY A 704 -14.05 -32.11 -7.28
N PHE A 705 -14.89 -31.39 -8.03
CA PHE A 705 -15.27 -31.78 -9.38
C PHE A 705 -14.17 -31.38 -10.37
N SER A 706 -13.49 -32.38 -10.92
CA SER A 706 -12.50 -32.23 -12.01
C SER A 706 -12.62 -33.40 -12.97
N THR A 707 -12.43 -33.11 -14.26
CA THR A 707 -12.61 -34.01 -15.38
C THR A 707 -11.35 -34.77 -15.80
N GLU A 708 -10.21 -34.58 -15.14
CA GLU A 708 -8.96 -35.29 -15.48
C GLU A 708 -8.66 -36.47 -14.53
N GLN A 709 -8.15 -37.56 -15.11
CA GLN A 709 -7.63 -38.74 -14.40
C GLN A 709 -6.09 -38.70 -14.23
N VAL A 710 -5.40 -37.71 -14.81
CA VAL A 710 -3.95 -37.57 -14.76
C VAL A 710 -3.61 -36.14 -14.37
N VAL A 711 -2.93 -35.96 -13.24
CA VAL A 711 -2.40 -34.66 -12.80
C VAL A 711 -1.16 -34.38 -13.66
N THR A 712 -1.25 -33.49 -14.64
CA THR A 712 -0.06 -33.02 -15.37
C THR A 712 0.74 -32.04 -14.51
N GLU A 713 2.06 -32.24 -14.45
CA GLU A 713 3.04 -31.59 -13.55
C GLU A 713 3.14 -30.05 -13.67
N ILE A 714 2.42 -29.43 -14.60
CA ILE A 714 2.49 -27.97 -14.87
C ILE A 714 1.43 -27.18 -14.07
N SER A 715 0.54 -27.85 -13.33
CA SER A 715 -0.39 -27.19 -12.41
C SER A 715 -0.46 -27.96 -11.10
N GLY A 716 0.56 -27.77 -10.27
CA GLY A 716 0.54 -28.20 -8.87
C GLY A 716 -0.61 -27.52 -8.13
N ARG A 717 -1.78 -28.17 -8.13
CA ARG A 717 -2.87 -28.15 -7.12
C ARG A 717 -4.19 -28.77 -7.61
N GLY A 718 -4.34 -29.18 -8.87
CA GLY A 718 -5.59 -29.79 -9.33
C GLY A 718 -6.77 -28.81 -9.29
N VAL A 719 -6.59 -27.65 -9.91
CA VAL A 719 -7.50 -26.49 -9.81
C VAL A 719 -8.65 -26.63 -10.80
N GLY A 720 -9.89 -26.75 -10.31
CA GLY A 720 -11.10 -26.81 -11.13
C GLY A 720 -11.64 -25.42 -11.51
N LEU A 721 -12.79 -25.41 -12.17
CA LEU A 721 -13.56 -24.17 -12.39
C LEU A 721 -14.11 -23.57 -11.07
N ASP A 722 -14.06 -24.31 -9.96
CA ASP A 722 -14.42 -23.88 -8.60
C ASP A 722 -13.62 -22.67 -8.11
N ILE A 723 -12.31 -22.62 -8.39
CA ILE A 723 -11.45 -21.48 -8.02
C ILE A 723 -11.81 -20.25 -8.85
N VAL A 724 -12.19 -20.44 -10.11
CA VAL A 724 -12.68 -19.36 -10.99
C VAL A 724 -13.95 -18.74 -10.40
N GLN A 725 -14.93 -19.56 -10.02
CA GLN A 725 -16.16 -19.08 -9.39
C GLN A 725 -15.88 -18.38 -8.06
N THR A 726 -15.01 -18.96 -7.22
CA THR A 726 -14.65 -18.37 -5.92
C THR A 726 -14.01 -17.00 -6.08
N LYS A 727 -13.05 -16.85 -7.00
CA LYS A 727 -12.40 -15.56 -7.27
C LYS A 727 -13.37 -14.53 -7.86
N ILE A 728 -14.25 -14.94 -8.78
CA ILE A 728 -15.24 -14.03 -9.37
C ILE A 728 -16.26 -13.57 -8.31
N ASN A 729 -16.72 -14.48 -7.44
CA ASN A 729 -17.62 -14.13 -6.34
C ASN A 729 -16.96 -13.17 -5.32
N GLN A 730 -15.65 -13.31 -5.06
CA GLN A 730 -14.88 -12.36 -4.23
C GLN A 730 -14.83 -10.95 -4.81
N LEU A 731 -14.98 -10.81 -6.13
CA LEU A 731 -15.08 -9.53 -6.84
C LEU A 731 -16.53 -9.03 -6.94
N ASN A 732 -17.47 -9.59 -6.17
CA ASN A 732 -18.91 -9.34 -6.26
C ASN A 732 -19.46 -9.57 -7.69
N GLY A 733 -18.81 -10.45 -8.44
CA GLY A 733 -19.21 -10.85 -9.78
C GLY A 733 -20.00 -12.16 -9.81
N THR A 734 -20.47 -12.51 -11.00
CA THR A 734 -21.11 -13.82 -11.26
C THR A 734 -20.53 -14.44 -12.52
N VAL A 735 -20.52 -15.77 -12.59
CA VAL A 735 -20.08 -16.52 -13.78
C VAL A 735 -21.17 -17.49 -14.20
N LYS A 736 -21.44 -17.56 -15.51
CA LYS A 736 -22.41 -18.46 -16.13
C LYS A 736 -21.74 -19.22 -17.27
N VAL A 737 -22.11 -20.48 -17.44
CA VAL A 737 -21.57 -21.35 -18.50
C VAL A 737 -22.72 -21.90 -19.31
N PHE A 738 -22.61 -21.73 -20.62
CA PHE A 738 -23.52 -22.30 -21.61
C PHE A 738 -22.69 -23.10 -22.61
N SER A 739 -23.02 -24.36 -22.83
CA SER A 739 -22.27 -25.21 -23.76
C SER A 739 -23.22 -26.08 -24.55
N VAL A 740 -22.93 -26.23 -25.84
CA VAL A 740 -23.68 -27.10 -26.74
C VAL A 740 -22.70 -28.10 -27.35
N PRO A 741 -22.94 -29.43 -27.19
CA PRO A 741 -22.08 -30.44 -27.75
C PRO A 741 -21.83 -30.21 -29.25
N LYS A 742 -20.56 -30.31 -29.66
CA LYS A 742 -20.03 -30.07 -31.01
C LYS A 742 -20.13 -28.63 -31.54
N GLN A 743 -20.77 -27.70 -30.83
CA GLN A 743 -20.83 -26.27 -31.21
C GLN A 743 -19.94 -25.39 -30.36
N GLY A 744 -19.46 -25.90 -29.22
CA GLY A 744 -18.49 -25.24 -28.35
C GLY A 744 -19.09 -24.72 -27.05
N THR A 745 -18.32 -23.92 -26.33
CA THR A 745 -18.70 -23.39 -25.01
C THR A 745 -18.69 -21.87 -25.00
N LYS A 746 -19.59 -21.29 -24.22
CA LYS A 746 -19.68 -19.85 -23.94
C LYS A 746 -19.70 -19.65 -22.42
N ILE A 747 -18.76 -18.87 -21.93
CA ILE A 747 -18.65 -18.48 -20.53
C ILE A 747 -18.88 -16.98 -20.44
N THR A 748 -19.77 -16.57 -19.53
CA THR A 748 -20.12 -15.16 -19.32
C THR A 748 -19.80 -14.78 -17.89
N ILE A 749 -18.95 -13.79 -17.72
CA ILE A 749 -18.54 -13.24 -16.43
C ILE A 749 -19.14 -11.84 -16.31
N GLU A 750 -19.88 -11.58 -15.25
CA GLU A 750 -20.41 -10.26 -14.90
C GLU A 750 -19.65 -9.72 -13.69
N LEU A 751 -19.05 -8.53 -13.80
CA LEU A 751 -18.28 -7.87 -12.73
C LEU A 751 -18.77 -6.43 -12.53
N PRO A 752 -18.68 -5.85 -11.33
CA PRO A 752 -18.91 -4.42 -11.15
C PRO A 752 -17.78 -3.60 -11.79
N ILE A 753 -18.10 -2.39 -12.28
CA ILE A 753 -17.08 -1.47 -12.84
C ILE A 753 -16.10 -0.99 -11.76
N SER A 754 -16.57 -0.80 -10.53
CA SER A 754 -15.74 -0.42 -9.37
C SER A 754 -16.12 -1.16 -8.10
N MET A 755 -15.11 -1.42 -7.27
CA MET A 755 -15.23 -2.10 -5.97
C MET A 755 -15.44 -1.13 -4.79
N SER A 756 -15.49 0.18 -5.03
CA SER A 756 -15.44 1.19 -3.97
C SER A 756 -16.78 1.45 -3.26
N THR A 757 -17.93 1.10 -3.86
CA THR A 757 -19.23 1.41 -3.25
C THR A 757 -20.19 0.24 -3.42
N LEU A 758 -20.66 -0.30 -2.30
CA LEU A 758 -21.67 -1.35 -2.23
C LEU A 758 -23.01 -0.71 -1.86
N LYS A 759 -24.06 -0.95 -2.65
CA LYS A 759 -25.43 -0.66 -2.23
C LYS A 759 -25.87 -1.67 -1.20
N ALA A 760 -26.10 -1.21 0.02
CA ALA A 760 -26.52 -2.05 1.12
C ALA A 760 -27.78 -1.51 1.78
N PHE A 761 -28.57 -2.43 2.31
CA PHE A 761 -29.74 -2.18 3.12
C PHE A 761 -29.34 -2.27 4.59
N ILE A 762 -29.50 -1.17 5.32
CA ILE A 762 -29.12 -1.08 6.73
C ILE A 762 -30.27 -1.58 7.59
N VAL A 763 -29.98 -2.64 8.35
CA VAL A 763 -30.92 -3.30 9.25
C VAL A 763 -30.37 -3.30 10.67
N GLU A 764 -31.25 -3.24 11.65
CA GLU A 764 -30.92 -3.33 13.06
C GLU A 764 -31.37 -4.69 13.61
N SER A 765 -30.50 -5.34 14.39
CA SER A 765 -30.82 -6.55 15.15
C SER A 765 -30.11 -6.53 16.49
N SER A 766 -30.85 -6.74 17.58
CA SER A 766 -30.38 -6.65 18.96
C SER A 766 -29.63 -5.34 19.26
N LYS A 767 -30.14 -4.20 18.75
CA LYS A 767 -29.53 -2.85 18.81
C LYS A 767 -28.20 -2.69 18.08
N GLN A 768 -27.82 -3.64 17.22
CA GLN A 768 -26.62 -3.58 16.40
C GLN A 768 -26.99 -3.38 14.93
N LEU A 769 -26.25 -2.51 14.23
CA LEU A 769 -26.45 -2.22 12.82
C LEU A 769 -25.68 -3.20 11.92
N PHE A 770 -26.38 -3.69 10.91
CA PHE A 770 -25.87 -4.59 9.89
C PHE A 770 -26.21 -4.06 8.50
N ALA A 771 -25.28 -4.23 7.57
CA ALA A 771 -25.44 -3.89 6.17
C ALA A 771 -25.64 -5.16 5.35
N MET A 772 -26.78 -5.25 4.66
CA MET A 772 -27.12 -6.36 3.78
C MET A 772 -26.96 -5.94 2.30
N PRO A 773 -26.18 -6.64 1.47
CA PRO A 773 -26.08 -6.32 0.05
C PRO A 773 -27.46 -6.31 -0.62
N MET A 774 -27.82 -5.20 -1.27
CA MET A 774 -29.14 -5.04 -1.88
C MET A 774 -29.37 -6.02 -3.04
N THR A 775 -28.31 -6.48 -3.68
CA THR A 775 -28.34 -7.48 -4.76
C THR A 775 -28.89 -8.85 -4.32
N SER A 776 -28.82 -9.16 -3.03
CA SER A 776 -29.32 -10.43 -2.47
C SER A 776 -30.73 -10.31 -1.90
N ILE A 777 -31.27 -9.09 -1.79
CA ILE A 777 -32.60 -8.85 -1.22
C ILE A 777 -33.62 -8.89 -2.34
N LYS A 778 -34.57 -9.83 -2.24
CA LYS A 778 -35.69 -9.93 -3.17
C LYS A 778 -36.82 -8.98 -2.82
N THR A 779 -37.21 -8.96 -1.55
CA THR A 779 -38.24 -8.08 -1.03
C THR A 779 -38.19 -7.99 0.49
N VAL A 780 -38.89 -7.01 1.04
CA VAL A 780 -39.10 -6.85 2.48
C VAL A 780 -40.59 -6.89 2.73
N MET A 781 -41.01 -7.68 3.72
CA MET A 781 -42.42 -7.82 4.06
C MET A 781 -42.66 -7.88 5.57
N TRP A 782 -43.84 -7.44 5.98
CA TRP A 782 -44.32 -7.64 7.33
C TRP A 782 -45.10 -8.95 7.41
N VAL A 783 -44.72 -9.81 8.34
CA VAL A 783 -45.33 -11.13 8.53
C VAL A 783 -45.94 -11.19 9.93
N ASN A 784 -47.19 -11.63 10.04
CA ASN A 784 -47.77 -11.82 11.36
C ASN A 784 -47.23 -13.11 11.97
N LYS A 785 -47.12 -13.15 13.30
CA LYS A 785 -46.68 -14.36 14.02
C LYS A 785 -47.51 -15.62 13.67
N LYS A 786 -48.77 -15.45 13.25
CA LYS A 786 -49.69 -16.53 12.86
C LYS A 786 -49.39 -17.15 11.49
N ASP A 787 -48.69 -16.42 10.63
CA ASP A 787 -48.38 -16.85 9.25
C ASP A 787 -47.07 -17.66 9.19
N VAL A 788 -46.37 -17.78 10.32
CA VAL A 788 -45.16 -18.59 10.50
C VAL A 788 -45.52 -19.93 11.13
N TYR A 789 -45.22 -21.03 10.45
CA TYR A 789 -45.44 -22.39 10.94
C TYR A 789 -44.12 -23.12 11.11
N PHE A 790 -44.11 -24.16 11.94
CA PHE A 790 -42.92 -24.99 12.14
C PHE A 790 -42.95 -26.18 11.19
N ARG A 791 -41.82 -26.43 10.51
CA ARG A 791 -41.60 -27.61 9.66
C ARG A 791 -40.19 -28.13 9.92
N ASN A 792 -40.07 -29.40 10.33
CA ASN A 792 -38.79 -30.06 10.66
C ASN A 792 -37.91 -29.23 11.63
N ASP A 793 -38.47 -28.77 12.75
CA ASP A 793 -37.82 -27.90 13.74
C ASP A 793 -37.33 -26.52 13.25
N THR A 794 -37.65 -26.14 12.01
CA THR A 794 -37.37 -24.80 11.46
C THR A 794 -38.66 -24.00 11.29
N LYS A 795 -38.60 -22.69 11.53
CA LYS A 795 -39.70 -21.76 11.25
C LYS A 795 -39.78 -21.55 9.73
N SER A 796 -40.96 -21.67 9.15
CA SER A 796 -41.19 -21.54 7.71
C SER A 796 -42.45 -20.72 7.42
N MET A 797 -42.51 -20.12 6.23
CA MET A 797 -43.70 -19.43 5.68
C MET A 797 -43.96 -19.88 4.24
N ILE A 798 -45.19 -19.70 3.75
CA ILE A 798 -45.51 -19.91 2.32
C ILE A 798 -45.51 -18.54 1.64
N ILE A 799 -44.65 -18.38 0.62
CA ILE A 799 -44.63 -17.21 -0.26
C ILE A 799 -44.80 -17.72 -1.69
N ASP A 800 -45.79 -17.20 -2.43
CA ASP A 800 -46.09 -17.60 -3.81
C ASP A 800 -46.20 -19.13 -4.02
N GLY A 801 -46.78 -19.83 -3.04
CA GLY A 801 -46.93 -21.29 -3.08
C GLY A 801 -45.65 -22.08 -2.77
N LYS A 802 -44.51 -21.43 -2.50
CA LYS A 802 -43.25 -22.05 -2.10
C LYS A 802 -43.03 -21.92 -0.60
N THR A 803 -42.56 -22.98 0.05
CA THR A 803 -42.12 -22.96 1.45
C THR A 803 -40.76 -22.27 1.55
N VAL A 804 -40.67 -21.24 2.39
CA VAL A 804 -39.45 -20.47 2.67
C VAL A 804 -39.13 -20.59 4.16
N ASN A 805 -37.88 -20.94 4.48
CA ASN A 805 -37.42 -20.98 5.88
C ASN A 805 -37.05 -19.60 6.38
N ILE A 806 -37.41 -19.31 7.63
CA ILE A 806 -37.25 -18.01 8.28
C ILE A 806 -36.39 -18.17 9.53
N PHE A 807 -35.42 -17.28 9.69
CA PHE A 807 -34.47 -17.30 10.80
C PHE A 807 -34.39 -15.91 11.44
N TYR A 808 -34.14 -15.85 12.74
CA TYR A 808 -33.82 -14.58 13.38
C TYR A 808 -32.37 -14.22 13.07
N LEU A 809 -32.14 -12.98 12.61
CA LEU A 809 -30.77 -12.53 12.36
C LEU A 809 -29.92 -12.58 13.63
N SER A 810 -30.51 -12.24 14.79
CA SER A 810 -29.84 -12.34 16.10
C SER A 810 -29.40 -13.76 16.43
N GLU A 811 -30.24 -14.77 16.19
CA GLU A 811 -29.90 -16.20 16.42
C GLU A 811 -28.73 -16.64 15.53
N LEU A 812 -28.74 -16.27 14.24
CA LEU A 812 -27.68 -16.62 13.30
C LEU A 812 -26.35 -15.93 13.63
N MET A 813 -26.40 -14.72 14.18
CA MET A 813 -25.23 -13.94 14.58
C MET A 813 -24.73 -14.25 16.00
N GLY A 814 -25.41 -15.14 16.75
CA GLY A 814 -25.05 -15.47 18.13
C GLY A 814 -25.29 -14.33 19.13
N LEU A 815 -26.19 -13.39 18.80
CA LEU A 815 -26.55 -12.25 19.63
C LEU A 815 -27.61 -12.63 20.68
N PRO A 816 -27.68 -11.92 21.81
CA PRO A 816 -28.72 -12.14 22.79
C PRO A 816 -30.10 -12.01 22.15
N ALA A 817 -30.96 -13.00 22.43
CA ALA A 817 -32.30 -13.05 21.89
C ALA A 817 -33.09 -11.80 22.30
N THR A 818 -33.49 -11.00 21.32
CA THR A 818 -34.44 -9.91 21.52
C THR A 818 -35.79 -10.52 21.89
N ASP A 819 -36.45 -10.01 22.93
CA ASP A 819 -37.73 -10.52 23.39
C ASP A 819 -38.86 -10.10 22.45
N PHE A 820 -38.99 -10.79 21.31
CA PHE A 820 -40.03 -10.57 20.31
C PHE A 820 -41.43 -11.05 20.75
N SER A 821 -41.58 -11.46 22.02
CA SER A 821 -42.85 -11.96 22.56
C SER A 821 -43.98 -10.93 22.53
N LYS A 822 -43.65 -9.63 22.43
CA LYS A 822 -44.61 -8.51 22.49
C LYS A 822 -45.06 -7.94 21.13
N THR A 823 -44.42 -8.29 20.01
CA THR A 823 -44.76 -7.72 18.69
C THR A 823 -45.60 -8.68 17.86
N GLU A 824 -46.78 -8.26 17.41
CA GLU A 824 -47.67 -9.09 16.57
C GLU A 824 -47.16 -9.28 15.13
N LYS A 825 -46.33 -8.34 14.66
CA LYS A 825 -45.75 -8.31 13.32
C LYS A 825 -44.24 -8.37 13.39
N HIS A 826 -43.63 -9.20 12.55
CA HIS A 826 -42.20 -9.30 12.35
C HIS A 826 -41.84 -8.71 10.98
N THR A 827 -40.73 -7.99 10.93
CA THR A 827 -40.15 -7.51 9.68
C THR A 827 -39.25 -8.61 9.12
N VAL A 828 -39.61 -9.14 7.96
CA VAL A 828 -38.88 -10.23 7.28
C VAL A 828 -38.25 -9.68 6.01
N VAL A 829 -36.92 -9.80 5.92
CA VAL A 829 -36.16 -9.55 4.70
C VAL A 829 -36.02 -10.88 3.95
N LEU A 830 -36.64 -10.96 2.78
CA LEU A 830 -36.55 -12.13 1.92
C LEU A 830 -35.30 -12.00 1.04
N ILE A 831 -34.34 -12.89 1.24
CA ILE A 831 -33.11 -12.96 0.47
C ILE A 831 -33.14 -14.16 -0.50
N GLU A 832 -32.49 -13.98 -1.64
CA GLU A 832 -32.33 -15.01 -2.68
C GLU A 832 -30.85 -15.31 -2.87
N ILE A 833 -30.46 -16.56 -2.61
CA ILE A 833 -29.08 -17.05 -2.70
C ILE A 833 -29.10 -18.35 -3.49
N GLU A 834 -28.34 -18.43 -4.59
CA GLU A 834 -28.23 -19.65 -5.41
C GLU A 834 -29.61 -20.24 -5.81
N ASN A 835 -30.55 -19.38 -6.22
CA ASN A 835 -31.96 -19.72 -6.55
C ASN A 835 -32.82 -20.27 -5.37
N SER A 836 -32.32 -20.17 -4.14
CA SER A 836 -33.04 -20.56 -2.92
C SER A 836 -33.47 -19.33 -2.12
N LEU A 837 -34.69 -19.36 -1.58
CA LEU A 837 -35.25 -18.26 -0.78
C LEU A 837 -35.04 -18.52 0.70
N MET A 838 -34.63 -17.49 1.42
CA MET A 838 -34.48 -17.49 2.87
C MET A 838 -35.07 -16.20 3.43
N GLY A 839 -35.79 -16.29 4.54
CA GLY A 839 -36.30 -15.13 5.27
C GLY A 839 -35.44 -14.83 6.48
N LEU A 840 -35.08 -13.55 6.68
CA LEU A 840 -34.39 -13.07 7.87
C LEU A 840 -35.30 -12.11 8.64
N ILE A 841 -35.59 -12.43 9.90
CA ILE A 841 -36.30 -11.54 10.82
C ILE A 841 -35.33 -10.54 11.41
N VAL A 842 -35.65 -9.26 11.29
CA VAL A 842 -34.87 -8.11 11.80
C VAL A 842 -35.73 -7.23 12.69
N ASP A 843 -35.10 -6.45 13.58
CA ASP A 843 -35.82 -5.56 14.50
C ASP A 843 -36.38 -4.34 13.76
N LYS A 844 -35.49 -3.67 13.02
CA LYS A 844 -35.79 -2.40 12.34
C LYS A 844 -35.01 -2.30 11.04
N ILE A 845 -35.59 -1.58 10.09
CA ILE A 845 -34.95 -1.20 8.84
C ILE A 845 -34.71 0.30 8.87
N LEU A 846 -33.49 0.71 8.57
CA LEU A 846 -33.13 2.13 8.48
C LEU A 846 -33.25 2.65 7.03
N GLY A 847 -32.98 1.82 6.02
CA GLY A 847 -33.11 2.16 4.61
C GLY A 847 -31.96 1.60 3.75
N ASP A 848 -31.89 1.99 2.49
CA ASP A 848 -30.73 1.72 1.62
C ASP A 848 -29.70 2.86 1.69
N GLN A 849 -28.42 2.49 1.60
CA GLN A 849 -27.30 3.42 1.60
C GLN A 849 -26.16 2.89 0.73
N ASP A 850 -25.48 3.79 0.01
CA ASP A 850 -24.20 3.50 -0.62
C ASP A 850 -23.11 3.49 0.45
N ILE A 851 -22.48 2.33 0.67
CA ILE A 851 -21.46 2.14 1.71
C ILE A 851 -20.11 1.75 1.11
N LEU A 852 -19.03 2.20 1.74
CA LEU A 852 -17.66 1.80 1.39
C LEU A 852 -17.28 0.54 2.17
N GLN A 853 -17.08 -0.57 1.49
CA GLN A 853 -16.63 -1.81 2.11
C GLN A 853 -15.13 -1.74 2.40
N LYS A 854 -14.77 -1.81 3.68
CA LYS A 854 -13.39 -2.04 4.13
C LYS A 854 -13.24 -3.53 4.48
N LYS A 855 -12.08 -4.10 4.13
CA LYS A 855 -11.74 -5.46 4.56
C LYS A 855 -11.37 -5.43 6.05
N LEU A 856 -11.56 -6.55 6.73
CA LEU A 856 -11.07 -6.72 8.08
C LEU A 856 -9.55 -6.96 8.00
N GLU A 857 -8.77 -6.17 8.73
CA GLU A 857 -7.31 -6.25 8.75
C GLU A 857 -6.83 -7.03 9.98
N PRO A 858 -5.62 -7.62 9.96
CA PRO A 858 -5.05 -8.35 11.09
C PRO A 858 -5.10 -7.50 12.38
N PRO A 859 -5.47 -8.09 13.54
CA PRO A 859 -5.59 -9.53 13.81
C PRO A 859 -6.92 -10.17 13.36
N ILE A 860 -7.90 -9.39 12.90
CA ILE A 860 -9.23 -9.90 12.52
C ILE A 860 -9.21 -10.24 11.02
N MET A 861 -8.66 -11.41 10.66
CA MET A 861 -8.59 -11.80 9.24
C MET A 861 -9.91 -12.35 8.67
N LYS A 862 -10.78 -12.93 9.52
CA LYS A 862 -12.03 -13.55 9.07
C LYS A 862 -13.02 -13.69 10.22
N LEU A 863 -14.24 -13.18 10.04
CA LEU A 863 -15.36 -13.38 10.95
C LEU A 863 -16.45 -14.20 10.27
N LYS A 864 -17.03 -15.14 11.01
CA LYS A 864 -18.15 -15.95 10.51
C LYS A 864 -19.32 -15.01 10.18
N HIS A 865 -19.96 -15.20 9.03
CA HIS A 865 -21.14 -14.43 8.59
C HIS A 865 -20.89 -12.95 8.25
N ILE A 866 -19.65 -12.46 8.32
CA ILE A 866 -19.29 -11.07 8.02
C ILE A 866 -18.35 -11.01 6.81
N SER A 867 -18.70 -10.19 5.81
CA SER A 867 -17.90 -9.96 4.61
C SER A 867 -16.99 -8.73 4.72
N GLY A 868 -17.26 -7.82 5.65
CA GLY A 868 -16.46 -6.61 5.85
C GLY A 868 -17.06 -5.65 6.86
N ILE A 869 -16.50 -4.44 6.89
CA ILE A 869 -16.90 -3.36 7.79
C ILE A 869 -17.07 -2.07 7.01
N THR A 870 -17.96 -1.21 7.46
CA THR A 870 -18.14 0.13 6.91
C THR A 870 -18.39 1.15 8.01
N THR A 871 -18.29 2.43 7.67
CA THR A 871 -18.61 3.55 8.56
C THR A 871 -19.78 4.30 7.93
N LEU A 872 -20.86 4.43 8.68
CA LEU A 872 -22.06 5.16 8.25
C LEU A 872 -21.82 6.68 8.35
N ALA A 873 -22.71 7.48 7.75
CA ALA A 873 -22.60 8.94 7.72
C ALA A 873 -22.60 9.59 9.12
N ASN A 874 -23.18 8.92 10.12
CA ASN A 874 -23.17 9.33 11.52
C ASN A 874 -21.87 8.95 12.26
N GLY A 875 -20.91 8.33 11.59
CA GLY A 875 -19.66 7.85 12.16
C GLY A 875 -19.74 6.47 12.84
N GLU A 876 -20.92 5.85 12.92
CA GLU A 876 -21.07 4.53 13.51
C GLU A 876 -20.51 3.44 12.60
N VAL A 877 -19.92 2.42 13.23
CA VAL A 877 -19.37 1.26 12.54
C VAL A 877 -20.50 0.26 12.26
N CYS A 878 -20.62 -0.16 11.01
CA CYS A 878 -21.63 -1.14 10.58
C CYS A 878 -20.94 -2.36 9.95
N LEU A 879 -21.36 -3.56 10.36
CA LEU A 879 -20.83 -4.82 9.82
C LEU A 879 -21.59 -5.22 8.56
N ILE A 880 -20.87 -5.63 7.53
CA ILE A 880 -21.45 -6.08 6.26
C ILE A 880 -21.65 -7.59 6.34
N LEU A 881 -22.88 -8.05 6.12
CA LEU A 881 -23.24 -9.46 6.22
C LEU A 881 -22.80 -10.25 4.98
N ASN A 882 -22.21 -11.42 5.21
CA ASN A 882 -22.02 -12.45 4.19
C ASN A 882 -23.23 -13.39 4.18
N LEU A 883 -24.20 -13.07 3.33
CA LEU A 883 -25.46 -13.80 3.23
C LEU A 883 -25.27 -15.24 2.74
N THR A 884 -24.29 -15.50 1.87
CA THR A 884 -23.95 -16.85 1.41
C THR A 884 -23.44 -17.73 2.55
N ASP A 885 -22.56 -17.19 3.41
CA ASP A 885 -22.07 -17.93 4.59
C ASP A 885 -23.19 -18.18 5.61
N LEU A 886 -24.10 -17.21 5.78
CA LEU A 886 -25.30 -17.39 6.61
C LEU A 886 -26.16 -18.54 6.10
N TYR A 887 -26.48 -18.55 4.81
CA TYR A 887 -27.25 -19.62 4.19
C TYR A 887 -26.59 -20.99 4.38
N LYS A 888 -25.30 -21.13 4.03
CA LYS A 888 -24.57 -22.40 4.18
C LYS A 888 -24.59 -22.93 5.61
N SER A 889 -24.50 -22.05 6.60
CA SER A 889 -24.53 -22.48 8.01
C SER A 889 -25.89 -22.99 8.50
N THR A 890 -26.97 -22.69 7.77
CA THR A 890 -28.32 -23.16 8.11
C THR A 890 -28.69 -24.51 7.49
N TYR A 891 -28.02 -24.94 6.41
CA TYR A 891 -28.38 -26.16 5.68
C TYR A 891 -27.34 -27.29 5.72
N THR A 892 -26.11 -27.04 6.17
CA THR A 892 -25.10 -28.09 6.33
C THR A 892 -25.33 -28.83 7.66
N PRO A 893 -25.62 -30.15 7.66
CA PRO A 893 -25.56 -30.95 8.87
C PRO A 893 -24.12 -30.96 9.38
N VAL A 894 -23.93 -30.82 10.69
CA VAL A 894 -22.62 -30.81 11.33
C VAL A 894 -21.92 -32.16 11.13
N GLU A 895 -21.16 -32.30 10.06
CA GLU A 895 -20.01 -33.21 10.02
C GLU A 895 -18.77 -32.39 10.37
N LYS A 896 -18.31 -32.56 11.61
CA LYS A 896 -16.95 -32.22 12.04
C LYS A 896 -16.00 -33.26 11.46
N PRO A 897 -14.78 -32.89 11.01
CA PRO A 897 -13.78 -32.40 11.95
C PRO A 897 -12.92 -31.25 11.40
N LEU A 898 -12.98 -30.10 12.04
CA LEU A 898 -11.85 -29.18 12.11
C LEU A 898 -11.27 -29.32 13.51
N MET A 899 -9.95 -29.48 13.56
CA MET A 899 -9.09 -29.66 14.73
C MET A 899 -9.78 -29.38 16.06
N ALA A 900 -9.82 -30.40 16.93
CA ALA A 900 -10.10 -30.19 18.33
C ALA A 900 -9.03 -29.24 18.88
N VAL A 901 -9.34 -27.94 18.91
CA VAL A 901 -8.84 -27.08 19.97
C VAL A 901 -9.22 -27.82 21.25
N PRO A 902 -8.27 -28.13 22.15
CA PRO A 902 -8.58 -28.86 23.35
C PRO A 902 -9.76 -28.15 24.02
N LYS A 903 -10.86 -28.88 24.21
CA LYS A 903 -11.95 -28.42 25.06
C LYS A 903 -11.33 -28.25 26.44
N TYR A 904 -10.87 -27.05 26.76
CA TYR A 904 -10.83 -26.62 28.15
C TYR A 904 -12.29 -26.66 28.61
N GLN A 905 -12.61 -27.72 29.36
CA GLN A 905 -13.86 -27.78 30.10
C GLN A 905 -13.85 -26.57 31.04
N ILE A 906 -14.71 -25.59 30.75
CA ILE A 906 -15.01 -24.53 31.71
C ILE A 906 -15.68 -25.22 32.89
N ASN A 907 -14.91 -25.48 33.94
CA ASN A 907 -15.45 -25.77 35.25
C ASN A 907 -16.20 -24.52 35.72
N THR A 908 -17.48 -24.46 35.40
CA THR A 908 -18.40 -23.42 35.90
C THR A 908 -18.76 -23.74 37.34
N LYS A 909 -17.82 -23.53 38.25
CA LYS A 909 -18.18 -23.07 39.60
C LYS A 909 -18.00 -21.55 39.60
N PRO A 910 -19.09 -20.76 39.64
CA PRO A 910 -18.98 -19.31 39.75
C PRO A 910 -18.38 -18.96 41.12
N ASN A 911 -17.16 -18.44 41.16
CA ASN A 911 -16.53 -17.97 42.39
C ASN A 911 -16.91 -16.50 42.63
N LYS A 912 -18.20 -16.27 42.92
CA LYS A 912 -18.78 -14.93 43.16
C LYS A 912 -18.41 -14.32 44.52
N GLU A 913 -17.62 -15.01 45.34
CA GLU A 913 -17.34 -14.60 46.72
C GLU A 913 -16.19 -13.59 46.86
N TYR A 914 -15.30 -13.46 45.87
CA TYR A 914 -14.12 -12.59 45.99
C TYR A 914 -14.18 -11.38 45.04
N LYS A 915 -13.75 -10.22 45.54
CA LYS A 915 -13.68 -8.94 44.83
C LYS A 915 -12.24 -8.47 44.65
N ILE A 916 -11.82 -8.29 43.40
CA ILE A 916 -10.43 -7.96 43.03
C ILE A 916 -10.33 -6.50 42.55
N LEU A 917 -9.35 -5.74 43.03
CA LEU A 917 -9.07 -4.39 42.54
C LEU A 917 -7.91 -4.40 41.53
N ILE A 918 -8.12 -3.83 40.35
CA ILE A 918 -7.09 -3.66 39.32
C ILE A 918 -6.64 -2.19 39.30
N VAL A 919 -5.34 -1.96 39.50
CA VAL A 919 -4.68 -0.65 39.52
C VAL A 919 -3.60 -0.64 38.44
N ASP A 920 -3.88 -0.04 37.29
CA ASP A 920 -2.94 0.02 36.16
C ASP A 920 -3.30 1.29 35.36
N ASP A 921 -2.34 2.04 34.82
CA ASP A 921 -2.62 3.28 34.06
C ASP A 921 -2.98 2.99 32.58
N SER A 922 -2.53 1.84 32.05
CA SER A 922 -2.77 1.37 30.69
C SER A 922 -4.18 0.79 30.53
N MET A 923 -4.97 1.44 29.67
CA MET A 923 -6.31 0.97 29.30
C MET A 923 -6.29 -0.45 28.69
N THR A 924 -5.26 -0.78 27.93
CA THR A 924 -5.11 -2.09 27.27
C THR A 924 -4.91 -3.21 28.29
N THR A 925 -4.06 -2.99 29.31
CA THR A 925 -3.83 -3.98 30.37
C THR A 925 -5.07 -4.18 31.23
N ARG A 926 -5.76 -3.09 31.58
CA ARG A 926 -7.02 -3.15 32.34
C ARG A 926 -8.11 -3.94 31.61
N GLU A 927 -8.31 -3.70 30.31
CA GLU A 927 -9.30 -4.47 29.52
C GLU A 927 -8.89 -5.94 29.35
N LEU A 928 -7.59 -6.25 29.22
CA LEU A 928 -7.11 -7.63 29.20
C LEU A 928 -7.42 -8.35 30.52
N LEU A 929 -7.02 -7.78 31.66
CA LEU A 929 -7.27 -8.35 32.98
C LEU A 929 -8.76 -8.49 33.28
N LYS A 930 -9.56 -7.49 32.89
CA LYS A 930 -11.02 -7.57 32.95
C LYS A 930 -11.56 -8.76 32.18
N ASN A 931 -11.18 -8.94 30.92
CA ASN A 931 -11.70 -10.04 30.11
C ASN A 931 -11.35 -11.41 30.72
N ILE A 932 -10.17 -11.50 31.33
CA ILE A 932 -9.68 -12.69 32.02
C ILE A 932 -10.50 -12.97 33.30
N LEU A 933 -10.66 -11.97 34.18
CA LEU A 933 -11.42 -12.12 35.42
C LEU A 933 -12.92 -12.35 35.17
N VAL A 934 -13.50 -11.70 34.14
CA VAL A 934 -14.88 -11.96 33.68
C VAL A 934 -15.01 -13.40 33.20
N HIS A 935 -14.06 -13.89 32.41
CA HIS A 935 -14.09 -15.26 31.88
C HIS A 935 -14.08 -16.31 33.00
N TRP A 936 -13.40 -16.04 34.11
CA TRP A 936 -13.33 -16.95 35.27
C TRP A 936 -14.35 -16.64 36.39
N GLY A 937 -15.19 -15.61 36.22
CA GLY A 937 -16.33 -15.35 37.10
C GLY A 937 -16.03 -14.61 38.41
N TYR A 938 -14.88 -13.93 38.53
CA TYR A 938 -14.56 -13.06 39.66
C TYR A 938 -15.26 -11.70 39.55
N SER A 939 -15.58 -11.09 40.69
CA SER A 939 -16.00 -9.69 40.73
C SER A 939 -14.77 -8.79 40.82
N PHE A 940 -14.75 -7.65 40.13
CA PHE A 940 -13.60 -6.76 40.13
C PHE A 940 -13.98 -5.30 39.91
N GLU A 941 -13.08 -4.41 40.31
CA GLU A 941 -13.12 -3.00 39.94
C GLU A 941 -11.79 -2.55 39.37
N MET A 942 -11.83 -1.52 38.53
CA MET A 942 -10.66 -0.96 37.88
C MET A 942 -10.52 0.51 38.24
N VAL A 943 -9.29 0.93 38.44
CA VAL A 943 -8.89 2.32 38.67
C VAL A 943 -7.63 2.61 37.87
N ASN A 944 -7.41 3.87 37.52
CA ASN A 944 -6.31 4.25 36.62
C ASN A 944 -5.07 4.81 37.34
N ASN A 945 -5.15 5.02 38.65
CA ASN A 945 -4.04 5.52 39.45
C ASN A 945 -4.14 5.08 40.93
N PRO A 946 -3.02 5.08 41.69
CA PRO A 946 -3.00 4.71 43.11
C PRO A 946 -3.88 5.55 44.03
N ARG A 947 -4.08 6.84 43.75
CA ARG A 947 -4.94 7.72 44.57
C ARG A 947 -6.39 7.28 44.50
N GLU A 948 -6.90 7.00 43.30
CA GLU A 948 -8.24 6.45 43.09
C GLU A 948 -8.39 5.06 43.72
N ALA A 949 -7.32 4.25 43.71
CA ALA A 949 -7.30 2.96 44.39
C ALA A 949 -7.54 3.11 45.91
N PHE A 950 -6.86 4.04 46.57
CA PHE A 950 -7.10 4.32 47.99
C PHE A 950 -8.51 4.85 48.25
N GLU A 951 -9.03 5.77 47.42
CA GLU A 951 -10.41 6.25 47.54
C GLU A 951 -11.44 5.12 47.50
N LYS A 952 -11.20 4.10 46.66
CA LYS A 952 -12.05 2.91 46.59
C LYS A 952 -11.88 1.97 47.77
N LEU A 953 -10.65 1.71 48.21
CA LEU A 953 -10.37 0.89 49.40
C LEU A 953 -10.99 1.48 50.70
N TYR A 954 -11.19 2.80 50.77
CA TYR A 954 -11.92 3.42 51.88
C TYR A 954 -13.43 3.22 51.81
N LYS A 955 -14.00 3.10 50.61
CA LYS A 955 -15.44 2.96 50.40
C LYS A 955 -15.91 1.50 50.45
N GLU A 956 -15.07 0.59 49.99
CA GLU A 956 -15.40 -0.82 49.78
C GLU A 956 -14.24 -1.73 50.16
N ASP A 957 -14.53 -2.99 50.50
CA ASP A 957 -13.52 -3.98 50.85
C ASP A 957 -13.19 -4.85 49.62
N PHE A 958 -11.91 -5.24 49.50
CA PHE A 958 -11.37 -6.03 48.40
C PHE A 958 -10.49 -7.15 48.94
N ASP A 959 -10.53 -8.30 48.27
CA ASP A 959 -9.85 -9.53 48.71
C ASP A 959 -8.47 -9.71 48.06
N LEU A 960 -8.21 -9.01 46.95
CA LEU A 960 -6.93 -9.06 46.23
C LEU A 960 -6.74 -7.79 45.40
N ILE A 961 -5.49 -7.35 45.27
CA ILE A 961 -5.12 -6.22 44.40
C ILE A 961 -4.15 -6.67 43.31
N LEU A 962 -4.45 -6.34 42.06
CA LEU A 962 -3.55 -6.47 40.92
C LEU A 962 -3.03 -5.07 40.59
N SER A 963 -1.73 -4.83 40.73
CA SER A 963 -1.12 -3.52 40.46
C SER A 963 -0.06 -3.60 39.38
N ASP A 964 -0.01 -2.60 38.51
CA ASP A 964 1.19 -2.37 37.69
C ASP A 964 2.38 -1.94 38.58
N MET A 965 3.60 -2.21 38.13
CA MET A 965 4.81 -1.69 38.78
C MET A 965 5.06 -0.23 38.40
N GLU A 966 4.87 0.12 37.13
CA GLU A 966 5.14 1.46 36.62
C GLU A 966 3.82 2.22 36.47
N MET A 967 3.60 3.22 37.31
CA MET A 967 2.41 4.08 37.24
C MET A 967 2.81 5.56 37.44
N PRO A 968 2.08 6.50 36.83
CA PRO A 968 2.31 7.93 37.03
C PRO A 968 2.10 8.36 38.49
N GLU A 969 2.83 9.39 38.94
CA GLU A 969 2.84 9.96 40.30
C GLU A 969 3.41 9.07 41.41
N MET A 970 3.02 7.78 41.46
CA MET A 970 3.44 6.82 42.48
C MET A 970 3.58 5.43 41.85
N ASP A 971 4.77 4.84 41.96
CA ASP A 971 5.03 3.49 41.46
C ASP A 971 4.31 2.41 42.31
N GLY A 972 4.11 1.22 41.73
CA GLY A 972 3.44 0.09 42.39
C GLY A 972 4.13 -0.37 43.68
N GLY A 973 5.44 -0.13 43.80
CA GLY A 973 6.22 -0.42 45.00
C GLY A 973 5.88 0.47 46.19
N MET A 974 5.86 1.79 45.95
CA MET A 974 5.45 2.81 46.91
C MET A 974 3.99 2.60 47.31
N PHE A 975 3.13 2.30 46.33
CA PHE A 975 1.73 1.99 46.58
C PHE A 975 1.56 0.81 47.54
N VAL A 976 2.29 -0.29 47.35
CA VAL A 976 2.24 -1.44 48.27
C VAL A 976 2.78 -1.10 49.65
N LYS A 977 3.90 -0.37 49.75
CA LYS A 977 4.45 0.06 51.05
C LYS A 977 3.45 0.90 51.85
N GLU A 978 2.79 1.84 51.18
CA GLU A 978 1.77 2.68 51.81
C GLU A 978 0.54 1.86 52.23
N LEU A 979 0.10 0.93 51.37
CA LEU A 979 -1.02 0.03 51.65
C LEU A 979 -0.75 -0.88 52.86
N LYS A 980 0.46 -1.44 52.96
CA LYS A 980 0.86 -2.33 54.06
C LYS A 980 1.19 -1.58 55.36
N SER A 981 1.45 -0.28 55.29
CA SER A 981 1.58 0.58 56.48
C SER A 981 0.23 0.88 57.16
N HIS A 982 -0.89 0.73 56.44
CA HIS A 982 -2.22 1.08 56.91
C HIS A 982 -2.92 -0.09 57.62
N GLN A 983 -3.41 0.11 58.85
CA GLN A 983 -3.99 -0.96 59.68
C GLN A 983 -5.20 -1.68 59.05
N LYS A 984 -5.96 -0.98 58.18
CA LYS A 984 -7.14 -1.55 57.50
C LYS A 984 -6.79 -2.45 56.31
N PHE A 985 -5.73 -2.13 55.57
CA PHE A 985 -5.45 -2.74 54.25
C PHE A 985 -4.24 -3.67 54.24
N LYS A 986 -3.47 -3.70 55.34
CA LYS A 986 -2.22 -4.46 55.46
C LYS A 986 -2.34 -5.96 55.13
N ASN A 987 -3.51 -6.55 55.36
CA ASN A 987 -3.73 -7.98 55.15
C ASN A 987 -4.21 -8.33 53.74
N ILE A 988 -4.48 -7.34 52.87
CA ILE A 988 -4.94 -7.61 51.50
C ILE A 988 -3.74 -8.06 50.67
N PRO A 989 -3.79 -9.23 50.01
CA PRO A 989 -2.72 -9.70 49.14
C PRO A 989 -2.59 -8.82 47.90
N VAL A 990 -1.35 -8.55 47.46
CA VAL A 990 -1.06 -7.75 46.27
C VAL A 990 -0.18 -8.52 45.28
N ILE A 991 -0.63 -8.58 44.03
CA ILE A 991 0.13 -9.12 42.90
C ILE A 991 0.61 -7.95 42.04
N ILE A 992 1.92 -7.86 41.81
CA ILE A 992 2.48 -6.87 40.88
C ILE A 992 2.70 -7.48 39.50
N ILE A 993 2.23 -6.78 38.48
CA ILE A 993 2.40 -7.14 37.07
C ILE A 993 3.44 -6.19 36.46
N SER A 994 4.61 -6.68 36.05
CA SER A 994 5.74 -5.85 35.60
C SER A 994 6.32 -6.30 34.26
N SER A 995 6.82 -5.37 33.46
CA SER A 995 7.58 -5.59 32.22
C SER A 995 9.04 -6.08 32.45
N TYR A 996 9.59 -5.94 33.66
CA TYR A 996 10.97 -6.29 34.00
C TYR A 996 11.13 -7.70 34.60
N ASP A 997 12.36 -8.20 34.71
CA ASP A 997 12.64 -9.52 35.31
C ASP A 997 12.29 -9.57 36.80
N THR A 998 11.40 -10.51 37.14
CA THR A 998 10.75 -10.62 38.46
C THR A 998 11.67 -11.09 39.59
N GLU A 999 12.80 -11.74 39.26
CA GLU A 999 13.73 -12.31 40.26
C GLU A 999 14.49 -11.25 41.07
N ASN A 1000 14.79 -10.09 40.48
CA ASN A 1000 15.44 -8.98 41.19
C ASN A 1000 14.43 -8.15 42.00
N LEU A 1001 13.21 -7.96 41.48
CA LEU A 1001 12.15 -7.19 42.13
C LEU A 1001 11.63 -7.87 43.42
N ALA A 1002 11.59 -9.21 43.45
CA ALA A 1002 11.13 -9.95 44.62
C ALA A 1002 12.05 -9.83 45.85
N LYS A 1003 13.34 -9.52 45.65
CA LYS A 1003 14.31 -9.33 46.75
C LYS A 1003 14.19 -7.95 47.42
N ASP A 1004 13.78 -6.95 46.66
CA ASP A 1004 13.71 -5.55 47.12
C ASP A 1004 12.34 -5.17 47.71
N MET A 1005 11.33 -6.04 47.56
CA MET A 1005 9.94 -5.81 47.97
C MET A 1005 9.33 -7.03 48.69
N PRO A 1006 9.67 -7.27 49.97
CA PRO A 1006 9.16 -8.41 50.74
C PRO A 1006 7.66 -8.30 51.10
N ASP A 1007 7.07 -7.13 50.90
CA ASP A 1007 5.66 -6.83 51.21
C ASP A 1007 4.70 -7.14 50.04
N VAL A 1008 5.21 -7.65 48.92
CA VAL A 1008 4.42 -8.04 47.74
C VAL A 1008 4.24 -9.55 47.71
N ASP A 1009 3.00 -10.00 47.51
CA ASP A 1009 2.63 -11.40 47.68
C ASP A 1009 2.91 -12.25 46.42
N ALA A 1010 2.90 -11.65 45.22
CA ALA A 1010 3.35 -12.30 43.98
C ALA A 1010 3.78 -11.31 42.88
N PHE A 1011 4.63 -11.76 41.97
CA PHE A 1011 5.07 -11.01 40.79
C PHE A 1011 4.79 -11.78 39.49
N ILE A 1012 4.29 -11.07 38.47
CA ILE A 1012 3.98 -11.63 37.16
C ILE A 1012 4.63 -10.78 36.06
N LYS A 1013 5.36 -11.41 35.14
CA LYS A 1013 6.03 -10.74 34.03
C LYS A 1013 5.06 -10.50 32.86
N LYS A 1014 4.92 -9.25 32.39
CA LYS A 1014 4.04 -8.84 31.26
C LYS A 1014 4.45 -9.48 29.92
N SER A 1015 5.74 -9.70 29.68
CA SER A 1015 6.23 -10.23 28.39
C SER A 1015 5.87 -11.70 28.15
N ASN A 1016 5.67 -12.48 29.22
CA ASN A 1016 5.31 -13.91 29.18
C ASN A 1016 3.97 -14.15 29.89
N PHE A 1017 3.00 -13.26 29.66
CA PHE A 1017 1.74 -13.29 30.36
C PHE A 1017 0.93 -14.56 30.00
N ASN A 1018 0.91 -15.53 30.91
CA ASN A 1018 0.15 -16.77 30.79
C ASN A 1018 -1.09 -16.71 31.70
N GLN A 1019 -2.28 -16.83 31.09
CA GLN A 1019 -3.56 -16.76 31.79
C GLN A 1019 -3.66 -17.83 32.89
N ASP A 1020 -3.32 -19.08 32.59
CA ASP A 1020 -3.41 -20.18 33.56
C ASP A 1020 -2.52 -19.92 34.80
N TYR A 1021 -1.36 -19.29 34.60
CA TYR A 1021 -0.45 -18.93 35.69
C TYR A 1021 -0.99 -17.79 36.59
N LEU A 1022 -1.64 -16.78 35.99
CA LEU A 1022 -2.29 -15.71 36.75
C LEU A 1022 -3.42 -16.30 37.62
N LEU A 1023 -4.25 -17.18 37.05
CA LEU A 1023 -5.35 -17.81 37.78
C LEU A 1023 -4.83 -18.66 38.95
N ASP A 1024 -3.82 -19.51 38.72
CA ASP A 1024 -3.21 -20.33 39.76
C ASP A 1024 -2.64 -19.49 40.91
N THR A 1025 -2.09 -18.31 40.59
CA THR A 1025 -1.54 -17.38 41.59
C THR A 1025 -2.66 -16.71 42.39
N ILE A 1026 -3.72 -16.25 41.72
CA ILE A 1026 -4.91 -15.67 42.36
C ILE A 1026 -5.57 -16.71 43.28
N GLU A 1027 -5.77 -17.94 42.80
CA GLU A 1027 -6.40 -18.99 43.60
C GLU A 1027 -5.55 -19.38 44.81
N LYS A 1028 -4.22 -19.42 44.69
CA LYS A 1028 -3.33 -19.70 45.84
C LYS A 1028 -3.42 -18.63 46.92
N LEU A 1029 -3.55 -17.37 46.54
CA LEU A 1029 -3.61 -16.25 47.49
C LEU A 1029 -5.01 -16.09 48.13
N LEU A 1030 -6.07 -16.46 47.41
CA LEU A 1030 -7.45 -16.40 47.91
C LEU A 1030 -7.90 -17.65 48.70
N LYS A 1031 -7.19 -18.79 48.58
CA LYS A 1031 -7.51 -20.06 49.28
C LYS A 1031 -6.81 -20.24 50.64
N TYR A 1032 -6.18 -19.21 51.19
CA TYR A 1032 -5.69 -19.24 52.58
C TYR A 1032 -6.80 -18.77 53.53
N ASP A 1033 -7.42 -19.72 54.22
CA ASP A 1033 -8.14 -19.49 55.49
C ASP A 1033 -7.14 -19.21 56.63
#